data_AF-A0A4S2LZS0-F1
#
_entry.id   AF-A0A4S2LZS0-F1
#
_cell.length_a   1.000
_cell.length_b   1.000
_cell.length_c   1.000
_cell.angle_alpha   90.00
_cell.angle_beta   90.00
_cell.angle_gamma   90.00
#
_symmetry.space_group_name_H-M   'P 1'
#
loop_
_entity.id
_entity.type
_entity.pdbx_description
1 polymer ?
#
loop_
_entity_poly.entity_id
_entity_poly.type
_entity_poly.pdbx_seq_one_letter_code
_entity_poly.pdbx_strand_id
1 'polypeptide(L)'
;MTTLKSSFFMYLETSSLLFVLTCGATSVTPTPQNSVLNQRIPGEPIGLTDQLANLFWFAQITDLHLYNANLFRSFEVFCSQTVPIIRPELLVISGDLVDASPIYFISRQNVSEWQTYHRILHESGVLNITKVFDLRGNHDMMDVLAANHSSDYFSQFGIQGRIHPRSYRFNLTKPFGRYSFIFLDASPPVGVKIPLNYFGQLTRAEEERLMQYASESDGSNHTFVFGHYTTSTIGPGTIDLRGLLGTYCFAYFCGHMHTADGLIPEMHVLQPEGYLELELGDWKYERYYRVIAVDDDMVSFVNVKASTWPVLLVTNPKNSNFLLPNKEPARRILTSTHIRILAWSIQPILNISVTIDGKYQGKATQTSAGTNLSSPLYTLPWNASHWADHLVHTIRVLALDTAGNQHAYEHVFVVDRAPTWEFAFMARMALQTNLSLFVSSFRSRRKYQFYQGLYRIVHSNCSFLSILGLCFYQCLGPSYIGFILSQQFGAVFSFGIFVFHQFVVDAVTYSLELIQLYMFLLIYLPYVIWYFGYDPSSKPAPEETGETELSDMSTQKQAANIEKVTPELTTHDPVVPSIRWIGLIPLPLFIHAIIFTTFQFVFILLTVAIPYGPSAAFLCPGRLLPIAVCWFIACKSRSIMYLP
;
A
#
# COMPACT_ATOMS: atom_id res chain seq x y z
N MET A 1 -26.68 -1.06 -1.05
CA MET A 1 -26.15 -2.33 -0.48
C MET A 1 -24.77 -2.70 -1.05
N THR A 2 -24.44 -2.32 -2.29
CA THR A 2 -23.09 -2.34 -2.89
C THR A 2 -22.16 -1.26 -2.32
N THR A 3 -22.69 -0.09 -1.97
CA THR A 3 -21.95 1.03 -1.35
C THR A 3 -21.52 0.75 0.10
N LEU A 4 -22.33 0.05 0.90
CA LEU A 4 -21.93 -0.37 2.26
C LEU A 4 -20.83 -1.46 2.26
N LYS A 5 -20.70 -2.20 1.16
CA LYS A 5 -19.74 -3.30 1.03
C LYS A 5 -18.33 -2.79 0.73
N SER A 6 -18.18 -1.74 -0.09
CA SER A 6 -16.87 -1.11 -0.25
C SER A 6 -16.45 -0.39 1.04
N SER A 7 -17.39 0.25 1.75
CA SER A 7 -17.09 0.93 3.01
C SER A 7 -16.62 0.01 4.15
N PHE A 8 -17.03 -1.26 4.19
CA PHE A 8 -16.62 -2.21 5.22
C PHE A 8 -15.23 -2.84 4.95
N PHE A 9 -14.91 -3.11 3.67
CA PHE A 9 -13.57 -3.58 3.27
C PHE A 9 -12.53 -2.45 3.32
N MET A 10 -12.92 -1.25 2.88
CA MET A 10 -12.17 -0.01 3.08
C MET A 10 -11.84 0.20 4.58
N TYR A 11 -12.72 -0.20 5.51
CA TYR A 11 -12.46 -0.10 6.95
C TYR A 11 -11.43 -1.13 7.49
N LEU A 12 -11.33 -2.32 6.88
CA LEU A 12 -10.36 -3.37 7.25
C LEU A 12 -8.99 -3.15 6.61
N GLU A 13 -8.96 -2.63 5.38
CA GLU A 13 -7.73 -2.29 4.65
C GLU A 13 -7.13 -0.98 5.17
N THR A 14 -7.97 0.04 5.43
CA THR A 14 -7.50 1.26 6.11
C THR A 14 -7.03 0.98 7.53
N SER A 15 -7.67 0.11 8.31
CA SER A 15 -7.22 -0.20 9.68
C SER A 15 -5.89 -0.94 9.75
N SER A 16 -5.52 -1.70 8.71
CA SER A 16 -4.20 -2.30 8.56
C SER A 16 -3.12 -1.25 8.26
N LEU A 17 -3.46 -0.25 7.44
CA LEU A 17 -2.61 0.92 7.14
C LEU A 17 -2.53 1.91 8.34
N LEU A 18 -3.60 1.99 9.14
CA LEU A 18 -3.74 2.89 10.30
C LEU A 18 -2.97 2.41 11.54
N PHE A 19 -2.83 1.08 11.71
CA PHE A 19 -2.06 0.48 12.80
C PHE A 19 -0.57 0.87 12.72
N VAL A 20 -0.07 1.06 11.50
CA VAL A 20 1.33 1.37 11.17
C VAL A 20 1.70 2.82 11.46
N LEU A 21 0.70 3.71 11.52
CA LEU A 21 0.88 5.14 11.81
C LEU A 21 1.40 5.41 13.23
N THR A 22 1.42 4.42 14.13
CA THR A 22 1.69 4.65 15.56
C THR A 22 3.05 4.17 16.07
N CYS A 23 3.88 3.51 15.26
CA CYS A 23 5.19 3.00 15.72
C CYS A 23 6.21 2.93 14.58
N GLY A 24 6.89 4.03 14.29
CA GLY A 24 8.00 4.04 13.33
C GLY A 24 8.47 5.44 12.97
N ALA A 25 8.98 6.20 13.94
CA ALA A 25 9.60 7.49 13.67
C ALA A 25 11.11 7.43 13.92
N THR A 26 11.84 7.01 12.89
CA THR A 26 13.16 7.56 12.55
C THR A 26 13.30 7.54 11.03
N SER A 27 12.73 8.54 10.34
CA SER A 27 13.02 8.75 8.93
C SER A 27 14.44 9.29 8.81
N VAL A 28 15.39 8.44 8.43
CA VAL A 28 16.70 8.91 7.95
C VAL A 28 16.49 9.28 6.49
N THR A 29 16.33 10.57 6.20
CA THR A 29 16.52 11.04 4.84
C THR A 29 18.00 10.82 4.49
N PRO A 30 18.32 10.11 3.39
CA PRO A 30 19.70 9.98 2.97
C PRO A 30 20.29 11.37 2.77
N THR A 31 21.38 11.65 3.46
CA THR A 31 22.07 12.94 3.38
C THR A 31 22.68 13.03 1.99
N PRO A 32 22.40 14.07 1.19
CA PRO A 32 23.00 14.20 -0.12
C PRO A 32 24.51 14.32 0.04
N GLN A 33 25.25 13.31 -0.44
CA GLN A 33 26.68 13.48 -0.64
C GLN A 33 26.87 14.43 -1.82
N ASN A 34 27.19 15.69 -1.53
CA ASN A 34 27.49 16.75 -2.49
C ASN A 34 28.68 16.43 -3.44
N SER A 35 29.33 15.27 -3.28
CA SER A 35 30.56 14.91 -3.98
C SER A 35 30.38 14.26 -5.36
N VAL A 36 29.17 13.83 -5.75
CA VAL A 36 29.00 13.00 -6.96
C VAL A 36 28.68 13.81 -8.23
N LEU A 37 28.27 15.08 -8.12
CA LEU A 37 27.94 15.92 -9.29
C LEU A 37 29.16 16.39 -10.11
N ASN A 38 30.40 16.16 -9.64
CA ASN A 38 31.58 16.89 -10.11
C ASN A 38 32.67 16.09 -10.86
N GLN A 39 32.49 14.80 -11.16
CA GLN A 39 33.50 14.10 -11.98
C GLN A 39 33.15 14.17 -13.47
N ARG A 40 33.80 15.10 -14.18
CA ARG A 40 33.86 15.11 -15.66
C ARG A 40 34.60 13.84 -16.10
N ILE A 41 33.93 12.90 -16.77
CA ILE A 41 34.62 11.89 -17.57
C ILE A 41 34.97 12.56 -18.91
N PRO A 42 36.25 12.87 -19.19
CA PRO A 42 36.62 13.52 -20.44
C PRO A 42 36.33 12.58 -21.62
N GLY A 43 35.56 13.04 -22.60
CA GLY A 43 35.27 12.27 -23.83
C GLY A 43 33.89 11.62 -23.90
N GLU A 44 33.01 11.80 -22.90
CA GLU A 44 31.62 11.36 -23.00
C GLU A 44 30.87 12.17 -24.08
N PRO A 45 30.18 11.54 -25.04
CA PRO A 45 29.39 12.25 -26.06
C PRO A 45 28.33 13.14 -25.42
N ILE A 46 28.01 14.28 -26.07
CA ILE A 46 26.86 15.10 -25.67
C ILE A 46 25.59 14.27 -25.92
N GLY A 47 24.99 13.74 -24.84
CA GLY A 47 23.66 13.16 -24.84
C GLY A 47 22.56 14.22 -24.76
N LEU A 48 21.31 13.84 -25.01
CA LEU A 48 20.11 14.69 -24.93
C LEU A 48 20.12 15.84 -25.95
N THR A 49 20.22 15.47 -27.22
CA THR A 49 20.21 16.37 -28.39
C THR A 49 18.81 16.47 -29.02
N ASP A 50 18.70 16.76 -30.31
CA ASP A 50 17.47 16.71 -31.10
C ASP A 50 17.21 15.33 -31.75
N GLN A 51 18.05 14.32 -31.45
CA GLN A 51 17.98 13.01 -32.10
C GLN A 51 17.19 11.99 -31.29
N LEU A 52 16.51 11.06 -31.98
CA LEU A 52 15.86 9.88 -31.39
C LEU A 52 16.84 8.79 -30.92
N ALA A 53 18.14 9.00 -31.06
CA ALA A 53 19.15 8.03 -30.64
C ALA A 53 19.10 7.78 -29.13
N ASN A 54 19.54 6.59 -28.70
CA ASN A 54 19.68 6.19 -27.29
C ASN A 54 18.40 6.30 -26.45
N LEU A 55 17.24 6.20 -27.09
CA LEU A 55 15.94 6.30 -26.46
C LEU A 55 15.15 5.01 -26.66
N PHE A 56 14.55 4.50 -25.59
CA PHE A 56 13.45 3.54 -25.65
C PHE A 56 12.47 3.79 -24.50
N TRP A 57 11.27 3.23 -24.62
CA TRP A 57 10.25 3.32 -23.56
C TRP A 57 9.46 2.03 -23.42
N PHE A 58 8.92 1.83 -22.23
CA PHE A 58 8.06 0.72 -21.86
C PHE A 58 6.88 1.22 -21.03
N ALA A 59 5.88 0.38 -20.83
CA ALA A 59 4.68 0.72 -20.08
C ALA A 59 4.42 -0.29 -18.96
N GLN A 60 3.76 0.17 -17.90
CA GLN A 60 3.27 -0.65 -16.79
C GLN A 60 1.77 -0.41 -16.60
N ILE A 61 1.04 -1.47 -16.32
CA ILE A 61 -0.34 -1.48 -15.82
C ILE A 61 -0.41 -2.51 -14.69
N THR A 62 -1.30 -2.31 -13.71
CA THR A 62 -1.39 -3.17 -12.52
C THR A 62 -2.82 -3.24 -12.02
N ASP A 63 -3.11 -4.25 -11.20
CA ASP A 63 -4.36 -4.35 -10.44
C ASP A 63 -5.58 -4.22 -11.38
N LEU A 64 -5.62 -5.12 -12.37
CA LEU A 64 -6.67 -5.17 -13.39
C LEU A 64 -8.02 -5.58 -12.80
N HIS A 65 -8.01 -6.56 -11.90
CA HIS A 65 -9.19 -7.20 -11.31
C HIS A 65 -10.28 -7.48 -12.34
N LEU A 66 -9.95 -8.18 -13.42
CA LEU A 66 -10.94 -8.37 -14.48
C LEU A 66 -12.06 -9.34 -14.03
N TYR A 67 -13.27 -8.82 -13.76
CA TYR A 67 -14.43 -9.63 -13.38
C TYR A 67 -15.76 -9.25 -14.04
N ASN A 68 -15.82 -8.09 -14.71
CA ASN A 68 -17.04 -7.58 -15.32
C ASN A 68 -16.81 -6.96 -16.70
N ALA A 69 -17.89 -6.77 -17.45
CA ALA A 69 -17.87 -6.26 -18.82
C ALA A 69 -17.19 -4.89 -18.97
N ASN A 70 -17.32 -3.99 -17.99
CA ASN A 70 -16.69 -2.67 -18.05
C ASN A 70 -15.16 -2.79 -17.96
N LEU A 71 -14.67 -3.58 -16.99
CA LEU A 71 -13.23 -3.83 -16.81
C LEU A 71 -12.64 -4.52 -18.04
N PHE A 72 -13.28 -5.58 -18.52
CA PHE A 72 -12.88 -6.25 -19.76
C PHE A 72 -12.82 -5.28 -20.95
N ARG A 73 -13.86 -4.48 -21.16
CA ARG A 73 -13.92 -3.54 -22.29
C ARG A 73 -12.84 -2.46 -22.18
N SER A 74 -12.63 -1.91 -21.00
CA SER A 74 -11.60 -0.89 -20.80
C SER A 74 -10.19 -1.44 -21.07
N PHE A 75 -9.88 -2.65 -20.59
CA PHE A 75 -8.60 -3.30 -20.85
C PHE A 75 -8.41 -3.64 -22.33
N GLU A 76 -9.48 -4.07 -23.01
CA GLU A 76 -9.48 -4.28 -24.46
C GLU A 76 -9.21 -2.98 -25.23
N VAL A 77 -9.85 -1.86 -24.85
CA VAL A 77 -9.59 -0.54 -25.45
C VAL A 77 -8.14 -0.12 -25.22
N PHE A 78 -7.60 -0.33 -24.02
CA PHE A 78 -6.20 -0.05 -23.74
C PHE A 78 -5.27 -0.83 -24.68
N CYS A 79 -5.49 -2.14 -24.81
CA CYS A 79 -4.67 -3.01 -25.66
C CYS A 79 -4.82 -2.70 -27.16
N SER A 80 -6.04 -2.39 -27.62
CA SER A 80 -6.35 -2.21 -29.05
C SER A 80 -6.29 -0.77 -29.56
N GLN A 81 -6.24 0.23 -28.68
CA GLN A 81 -6.24 1.65 -29.06
C GLN A 81 -5.08 2.42 -28.42
N THR A 82 -4.87 2.29 -27.10
CA THR A 82 -3.83 3.06 -26.39
C THR A 82 -2.42 2.53 -26.69
N VAL A 83 -2.18 1.22 -26.53
CA VAL A 83 -0.86 0.62 -26.78
C VAL A 83 -0.38 0.80 -28.22
N PRO A 84 -1.22 0.68 -29.27
CA PRO A 84 -0.80 0.97 -30.65
C PRO A 84 -0.37 2.42 -30.92
N ILE A 85 -0.85 3.38 -30.12
CA ILE A 85 -0.46 4.79 -30.23
C ILE A 85 0.88 5.02 -29.52
N ILE A 86 1.01 4.51 -28.29
CA ILE A 86 2.23 4.70 -27.49
C ILE A 86 3.40 3.86 -28.03
N ARG A 87 3.10 2.65 -28.53
CA ARG A 87 4.05 1.65 -29.03
C ARG A 87 5.24 1.39 -28.09
N PRO A 88 5.01 1.08 -26.80
CA PRO A 88 6.08 0.74 -25.89
C PRO A 88 6.80 -0.53 -26.35
N GLU A 89 8.09 -0.64 -26.11
CA GLU A 89 8.83 -1.87 -26.45
C GLU A 89 8.39 -3.07 -25.61
N LEU A 90 8.08 -2.79 -24.34
CA LEU A 90 7.60 -3.77 -23.37
C LEU A 90 6.34 -3.22 -22.69
N LEU A 91 5.36 -4.08 -22.44
CA LEU A 91 4.21 -3.81 -21.59
C LEU A 91 4.24 -4.78 -20.41
N VAL A 92 4.33 -4.25 -19.20
CA VAL A 92 4.33 -5.03 -17.97
C VAL A 92 2.96 -4.95 -17.29
N ILE A 93 2.38 -6.10 -16.97
CA ILE A 93 1.13 -6.24 -16.22
C ILE A 93 1.48 -6.82 -14.84
N SER A 94 1.58 -5.96 -13.82
CA SER A 94 2.25 -6.29 -12.56
C SER A 94 1.36 -6.88 -11.46
N GLY A 95 0.44 -7.78 -11.83
CA GLY A 95 -0.37 -8.56 -10.89
C GLY A 95 -1.83 -8.13 -10.77
N ASP A 96 -2.57 -8.95 -10.02
CA ASP A 96 -4.03 -8.93 -9.88
C ASP A 96 -4.72 -8.82 -11.24
N LEU A 97 -4.39 -9.79 -12.10
CA LEU A 97 -4.88 -9.90 -13.47
C LEU A 97 -6.39 -10.18 -13.49
N VAL A 98 -6.85 -11.00 -12.56
CA VAL A 98 -8.26 -11.33 -12.33
C VAL A 98 -8.69 -10.92 -10.92
N ASP A 99 -10.00 -10.84 -10.67
CA ASP A 99 -10.49 -10.50 -9.32
C ASP A 99 -10.62 -11.73 -8.42
N ALA A 100 -10.84 -12.93 -9.00
CA ALA A 100 -11.13 -14.15 -8.23
C ALA A 100 -12.29 -13.96 -7.22
N SER A 101 -13.30 -13.19 -7.68
CA SER A 101 -14.34 -12.56 -6.86
C SER A 101 -15.27 -13.56 -6.15
N PRO A 102 -15.69 -13.28 -4.90
CA PRO A 102 -16.51 -14.18 -4.10
C PRO A 102 -18.00 -14.00 -4.41
N ILE A 103 -18.64 -15.03 -4.97
CA ILE A 103 -20.06 -15.24 -4.65
C ILE A 103 -20.07 -15.96 -3.30
N TYR A 104 -20.60 -15.33 -2.25
CA TYR A 104 -20.82 -15.90 -0.90
C TYR A 104 -19.58 -16.13 -0.01
N PHE A 105 -18.66 -15.15 0.12
CA PHE A 105 -17.51 -15.20 1.06
C PHE A 105 -16.48 -16.31 0.80
N ILE A 106 -16.53 -16.98 -0.35
CA ILE A 106 -15.55 -18.00 -0.75
C ILE A 106 -14.76 -17.46 -1.94
N SER A 107 -13.58 -16.93 -1.68
CA SER A 107 -12.59 -16.59 -2.73
C SER A 107 -12.12 -17.86 -3.44
N ARG A 108 -12.21 -17.90 -4.77
CA ARG A 108 -11.69 -18.99 -5.61
C ARG A 108 -11.41 -18.49 -7.02
N GLN A 109 -10.49 -19.16 -7.71
CA GLN A 109 -10.23 -18.87 -9.12
C GLN A 109 -11.48 -19.06 -9.98
N ASN A 110 -11.68 -18.12 -10.91
CA ASN A 110 -12.75 -18.15 -11.90
C ASN A 110 -12.16 -18.25 -13.31
N VAL A 111 -12.33 -19.41 -13.95
CA VAL A 111 -11.72 -19.69 -15.27
C VAL A 111 -12.20 -18.73 -16.36
N SER A 112 -13.41 -18.18 -16.28
CA SER A 112 -13.91 -17.26 -17.30
C SER A 112 -13.19 -15.91 -17.30
N GLU A 113 -12.74 -15.44 -16.14
CA GLU A 113 -11.93 -14.23 -16.00
C GLU A 113 -10.58 -14.42 -16.70
N TRP A 114 -9.91 -15.55 -16.43
CA TRP A 114 -8.65 -15.92 -17.07
C TRP A 114 -8.76 -16.14 -18.58
N GLN A 115 -9.79 -16.85 -19.03
CA GLN A 115 -10.08 -17.03 -20.46
C GLN A 115 -10.30 -15.68 -21.15
N THR A 116 -10.99 -14.75 -20.49
CA THR A 116 -11.24 -13.42 -21.04
C THR A 116 -9.97 -12.57 -21.08
N TYR A 117 -9.16 -12.57 -20.01
CA TYR A 117 -7.84 -11.92 -19.98
C TYR A 117 -6.96 -12.40 -21.13
N HIS A 118 -6.81 -13.72 -21.26
CA HIS A 118 -6.03 -14.35 -22.32
C HIS A 118 -6.55 -13.96 -23.71
N ARG A 119 -7.88 -14.05 -23.91
CA ARG A 119 -8.53 -13.71 -25.17
C ARG A 119 -8.28 -12.25 -25.56
N ILE A 120 -8.44 -11.30 -24.65
CA ILE A 120 -8.21 -9.87 -24.93
C ILE A 120 -6.79 -9.63 -25.44
N LEU A 121 -5.78 -10.20 -24.79
CA LEU A 121 -4.39 -10.05 -25.22
C LEU A 121 -4.13 -10.66 -26.61
N HIS A 122 -4.68 -11.84 -26.89
CA HIS A 122 -4.49 -12.50 -28.18
C HIS A 122 -5.29 -11.87 -29.33
N GLU A 123 -6.50 -11.39 -29.08
CA GLU A 123 -7.40 -10.85 -30.11
C GLU A 123 -7.21 -9.35 -30.37
N SER A 124 -6.72 -8.57 -29.39
CA SER A 124 -6.51 -7.13 -29.55
C SER A 124 -5.35 -6.77 -30.49
N GLY A 125 -4.49 -7.73 -30.83
CA GLY A 125 -3.28 -7.52 -31.62
C GLY A 125 -2.10 -6.94 -30.83
N VAL A 126 -2.25 -6.69 -29.52
CA VAL A 126 -1.22 -6.06 -28.68
C VAL A 126 0.11 -6.84 -28.67
N LEU A 127 0.05 -8.17 -28.73
CA LEU A 127 1.21 -9.06 -28.78
C LEU A 127 2.05 -8.91 -30.06
N ASN A 128 1.49 -8.33 -31.12
CA ASN A 128 2.22 -8.02 -32.36
C ASN A 128 2.91 -6.64 -32.31
N ILE A 129 2.58 -5.82 -31.31
CA ILE A 129 3.03 -4.43 -31.19
C ILE A 129 4.12 -4.30 -30.13
N THR A 130 3.97 -5.00 -29.00
CA THR A 130 4.85 -4.91 -27.84
C THR A 130 5.07 -6.28 -27.20
N LYS A 131 6.18 -6.46 -26.49
CA LYS A 131 6.40 -7.67 -25.69
C LYS A 131 5.68 -7.54 -24.36
N VAL A 132 4.72 -8.43 -24.11
CA VAL A 132 3.93 -8.42 -22.87
C VAL A 132 4.58 -9.33 -21.82
N PHE A 133 4.74 -8.80 -20.62
CA PHE A 133 5.21 -9.51 -19.44
C PHE A 133 4.17 -9.40 -18.34
N ASP A 134 3.72 -10.52 -17.79
CA ASP A 134 2.78 -10.55 -16.68
C ASP A 134 3.37 -11.30 -15.48
N LEU A 135 2.94 -10.91 -14.29
CA LEU A 135 3.22 -11.62 -13.05
C LEU A 135 1.94 -11.70 -12.20
N ARG A 136 1.95 -12.55 -11.17
CA ARG A 136 0.80 -12.76 -10.30
C ARG A 136 0.71 -11.72 -9.19
N GLY A 137 -0.51 -11.36 -8.84
CA GLY A 137 -0.84 -10.75 -7.56
C GLY A 137 -1.49 -11.71 -6.57
N ASN A 138 -2.02 -11.17 -5.47
CA ASN A 138 -2.67 -11.98 -4.45
C ASN A 138 -4.03 -12.54 -4.89
N HIS A 139 -4.76 -11.85 -5.78
CA HIS A 139 -6.04 -12.33 -6.33
C HIS A 139 -5.85 -13.49 -7.30
N ASP A 140 -4.75 -13.46 -8.07
CA ASP A 140 -4.39 -14.53 -9.01
C ASP A 140 -4.04 -15.86 -8.31
N MET A 141 -3.82 -15.81 -7.00
CA MET A 141 -3.44 -16.95 -6.17
C MET A 141 -4.55 -17.45 -5.25
N MET A 142 -5.74 -16.84 -5.22
CA MET A 142 -6.80 -17.31 -4.31
C MET A 142 -7.23 -18.75 -4.59
N ASP A 143 -7.17 -19.62 -3.57
CA ASP A 143 -7.53 -21.06 -3.66
C ASP A 143 -6.64 -21.88 -4.61
N VAL A 144 -5.40 -21.44 -4.83
CA VAL A 144 -4.40 -22.15 -5.65
C VAL A 144 -3.54 -23.05 -4.75
N LEU A 145 -3.50 -24.35 -5.03
CA LEU A 145 -2.77 -25.31 -4.17
C LEU A 145 -1.25 -25.20 -4.28
N ALA A 146 -0.74 -24.98 -5.48
CA ALA A 146 0.69 -24.79 -5.76
C ALA A 146 0.88 -24.17 -7.15
N ALA A 147 2.04 -23.57 -7.38
CA ALA A 147 2.43 -23.17 -8.72
C ALA A 147 2.46 -24.37 -9.68
N ASN A 148 2.00 -24.18 -10.91
CA ASN A 148 1.87 -25.20 -11.95
C ASN A 148 0.89 -26.36 -11.63
N HIS A 149 0.08 -26.23 -10.57
CA HIS A 149 -1.04 -27.13 -10.30
C HIS A 149 -2.22 -26.86 -11.27
N SER A 150 -3.17 -27.78 -11.41
CA SER A 150 -4.35 -27.57 -12.28
C SER A 150 -5.22 -26.37 -11.86
N SER A 151 -5.13 -25.96 -10.60
CA SER A 151 -5.77 -24.76 -10.04
C SER A 151 -5.02 -23.45 -10.35
N ASP A 152 -3.77 -23.53 -10.77
CA ASP A 152 -2.95 -22.37 -11.13
C ASP A 152 -3.25 -21.95 -12.58
N TYR A 153 -4.22 -21.07 -12.73
CA TYR A 153 -4.63 -20.56 -14.03
C TYR A 153 -3.66 -19.53 -14.60
N PHE A 154 -2.81 -18.90 -13.80
CA PHE A 154 -1.72 -18.08 -14.33
C PHE A 154 -0.77 -18.90 -15.20
N SER A 155 -0.38 -20.09 -14.72
CA SER A 155 0.46 -21.01 -15.50
C SER A 155 -0.21 -21.54 -16.78
N GLN A 156 -1.53 -21.34 -16.95
CA GLN A 156 -2.30 -21.82 -18.11
C GLN A 156 -2.67 -20.70 -19.07
N PHE A 157 -3.02 -19.52 -18.57
CA PHE A 157 -3.60 -18.41 -19.33
C PHE A 157 -2.71 -17.17 -19.39
N GLY A 158 -1.79 -17.01 -18.43
CA GLY A 158 -0.79 -15.93 -18.43
C GLY A 158 0.11 -16.01 -19.66
N ILE A 159 0.58 -14.85 -20.13
CA ILE A 159 1.49 -14.74 -21.27
C ILE A 159 2.84 -15.36 -20.92
N GLN A 160 3.39 -15.01 -19.75
CA GLN A 160 4.66 -15.54 -19.26
C GLN A 160 4.46 -16.74 -18.35
N GLY A 161 3.30 -16.88 -17.70
CA GLY A 161 3.05 -17.92 -16.70
C GLY A 161 3.30 -19.36 -17.15
N ARG A 162 3.06 -19.68 -18.43
CA ARG A 162 3.34 -21.01 -19.00
C ARG A 162 4.81 -21.39 -18.98
N ILE A 163 5.70 -20.41 -19.15
CA ILE A 163 7.16 -20.60 -19.22
C ILE A 163 7.78 -20.31 -17.86
N HIS A 164 7.23 -19.31 -17.17
CA HIS A 164 7.74 -18.73 -15.94
C HIS A 164 6.63 -18.76 -14.87
N PRO A 165 6.43 -19.90 -14.21
CA PRO A 165 5.40 -20.05 -13.18
C PRO A 165 5.77 -19.35 -11.86
N ARG A 166 6.93 -18.69 -11.76
CA ARG A 166 7.47 -17.94 -10.59
C ARG A 166 8.36 -16.80 -11.13
N SER A 167 9.18 -16.17 -10.27
CA SER A 167 10.03 -15.04 -10.66
C SER A 167 10.91 -15.35 -11.86
N TYR A 168 11.03 -14.38 -12.78
CA TYR A 168 11.80 -14.53 -14.01
C TYR A 168 12.49 -13.22 -14.41
N ARG A 169 13.39 -13.31 -15.38
CA ARG A 169 14.23 -12.21 -15.84
C ARG A 169 14.20 -12.10 -17.36
N PHE A 170 14.27 -10.87 -17.86
CA PHE A 170 14.42 -10.55 -19.27
C PHE A 170 15.50 -9.48 -19.46
N ASN A 171 16.31 -9.59 -20.53
CA ASN A 171 17.31 -8.59 -20.90
C ASN A 171 16.95 -7.95 -22.24
N LEU A 172 16.88 -6.62 -22.25
CA LEU A 172 16.78 -5.82 -23.46
C LEU A 172 18.19 -5.33 -23.83
N THR A 173 18.72 -5.81 -24.95
CA THR A 173 20.00 -5.32 -25.49
C THR A 173 19.74 -4.33 -26.61
N LYS A 174 20.37 -3.17 -26.51
CA LYS A 174 20.34 -2.08 -27.50
C LYS A 174 21.77 -1.79 -27.96
N PRO A 175 21.95 -1.13 -29.13
CA PRO A 175 23.28 -0.69 -29.56
C PRO A 175 24.02 0.20 -28.56
N PHE A 176 23.28 0.84 -27.65
CA PHE A 176 23.78 1.81 -26.68
C PHE A 176 23.78 1.32 -25.23
N GLY A 177 23.34 0.08 -24.96
CA GLY A 177 23.30 -0.42 -23.59
C GLY A 177 22.53 -1.72 -23.40
N ARG A 178 22.61 -2.25 -22.19
CA ARG A 178 21.86 -3.44 -21.75
C ARG A 178 21.00 -3.08 -20.55
N TYR A 179 19.73 -3.47 -20.60
CA TYR A 179 18.74 -3.16 -19.57
C TYR A 179 18.10 -4.46 -19.08
N SER A 180 18.15 -4.68 -17.77
CA SER A 180 17.63 -5.90 -17.15
C SER A 180 16.27 -5.64 -16.51
N PHE A 181 15.35 -6.59 -16.70
CA PHE A 181 14.00 -6.56 -16.17
C PHE A 181 13.80 -7.82 -15.33
N ILE A 182 13.51 -7.65 -14.05
CA ILE A 182 13.25 -8.77 -13.12
C ILE A 182 11.79 -8.68 -12.69
N PHE A 183 11.07 -9.79 -12.80
CA PHE A 183 9.67 -9.91 -12.41
C PHE A 183 9.63 -10.80 -11.16
N LEU A 184 9.42 -10.17 -10.00
CA LEU A 184 9.45 -10.79 -8.68
C LEU A 184 8.07 -11.30 -8.28
N ASP A 185 7.96 -12.61 -8.14
CA ASP A 185 6.76 -13.28 -7.62
C ASP A 185 6.89 -13.53 -6.11
N ALA A 186 6.40 -12.55 -5.34
CA ALA A 186 6.27 -12.65 -3.88
C ALA A 186 4.96 -13.29 -3.42
N SER A 187 4.24 -14.01 -4.28
CA SER A 187 3.07 -14.78 -3.83
C SER A 187 3.49 -15.97 -2.95
N PRO A 188 2.74 -16.28 -1.88
CA PRO A 188 2.98 -17.47 -1.08
C PRO A 188 2.91 -18.77 -1.92
N PRO A 189 3.58 -19.85 -1.49
CA PRO A 189 3.55 -21.14 -2.20
C PRO A 189 2.14 -21.73 -2.36
N VAL A 190 1.28 -21.47 -1.37
CA VAL A 190 -0.12 -21.87 -1.36
C VAL A 190 -0.98 -20.62 -1.28
N GLY A 191 -1.96 -20.58 -2.17
CA GLY A 191 -2.98 -19.58 -2.29
C GLY A 191 -3.97 -19.56 -1.13
N VAL A 192 -3.81 -18.62 -0.21
CA VAL A 192 -4.77 -18.43 0.88
C VAL A 192 -5.93 -17.52 0.44
N LYS A 193 -7.07 -17.65 1.11
CA LYS A 193 -8.24 -16.79 0.85
C LYS A 193 -8.15 -15.50 1.65
N ILE A 194 -8.95 -14.52 1.27
CA ILE A 194 -9.13 -13.28 2.04
C ILE A 194 -9.52 -13.64 3.49
N PRO A 195 -8.99 -12.95 4.52
CA PRO A 195 -8.08 -11.79 4.44
C PRO A 195 -6.58 -12.13 4.52
N LEU A 196 -6.20 -13.41 4.55
CA LEU A 196 -4.82 -13.81 4.83
C LEU A 196 -3.87 -13.65 3.62
N ASN A 197 -4.40 -13.34 2.44
CA ASN A 197 -3.63 -13.23 1.19
C ASN A 197 -3.02 -11.85 0.95
N TYR A 198 -3.19 -10.89 1.88
CA TYR A 198 -2.70 -9.53 1.70
C TYR A 198 -1.16 -9.43 1.77
N PHE A 199 -0.50 -10.31 2.53
CA PHE A 199 0.95 -10.26 2.68
C PHE A 199 1.65 -11.23 1.74
N GLY A 200 2.63 -10.72 1.00
CA GLY A 200 3.52 -11.52 0.17
C GLY A 200 4.54 -12.29 1.02
N GLN A 201 5.15 -13.32 0.43
CA GLN A 201 6.25 -14.06 1.03
C GLN A 201 7.23 -14.50 -0.06
N LEU A 202 8.52 -14.27 0.19
CA LEU A 202 9.59 -14.91 -0.59
C LEU A 202 9.96 -16.24 0.07
N THR A 203 9.92 -17.31 -0.71
CA THR A 203 10.51 -18.58 -0.30
C THR A 203 12.02 -18.51 -0.44
N ARG A 204 12.75 -19.38 0.27
CA ARG A 204 14.20 -19.50 0.10
C ARG A 204 14.63 -19.69 -1.37
N ALA A 205 13.86 -20.46 -2.14
CA ALA A 205 14.15 -20.66 -3.56
C ALA A 205 13.95 -19.38 -4.39
N GLU A 206 12.96 -18.54 -4.05
CA GLU A 206 12.78 -17.23 -4.69
C GLU A 206 13.85 -16.23 -4.27
N GLU A 207 14.31 -16.27 -3.01
CA GLU A 207 15.43 -15.44 -2.53
C GLU A 207 16.74 -15.81 -3.26
N GLU A 208 17.03 -17.11 -3.39
CA GLU A 208 18.19 -17.61 -4.14
C GLU A 208 18.13 -17.21 -5.62
N ARG A 209 16.95 -17.31 -6.25
CA ARG A 209 16.73 -16.81 -7.62
C ARG A 209 16.92 -15.31 -7.74
N LEU A 210 16.42 -14.52 -6.80
CA LEU A 210 16.56 -13.07 -6.84
C LEU A 210 18.03 -12.65 -6.72
N MET A 211 18.79 -13.29 -5.82
CA MET A 211 20.24 -13.07 -5.71
C MET A 211 20.98 -13.47 -7.00
N GLN A 212 20.59 -14.58 -7.63
CA GLN A 212 21.11 -14.98 -8.94
C GLN A 212 20.81 -13.91 -10.00
N TYR A 213 19.56 -13.45 -10.10
CA TYR A 213 19.17 -12.43 -11.07
C TYR A 213 19.87 -11.09 -10.83
N ALA A 214 20.13 -10.73 -9.58
CA ALA A 214 20.95 -9.57 -9.23
C ALA A 214 22.37 -9.71 -9.81
N SER A 215 23.02 -10.85 -9.55
CA SER A 215 24.36 -11.14 -10.08
C SER A 215 24.39 -11.18 -11.61
N GLU A 216 23.40 -11.77 -12.26
CA GLU A 216 23.35 -11.87 -13.72
C GLU A 216 22.98 -10.55 -14.42
N SER A 217 22.47 -9.58 -13.66
CA SER A 217 22.18 -8.23 -14.15
C SER A 217 23.35 -7.27 -13.91
N ASP A 218 24.43 -7.73 -13.28
CA ASP A 218 25.64 -6.96 -13.10
C ASP A 218 26.22 -6.52 -14.45
N GLY A 219 26.56 -5.23 -14.55
CA GLY A 219 26.99 -4.57 -15.78
C GLY A 219 25.87 -4.15 -16.74
N SER A 220 24.58 -4.28 -16.38
CA SER A 220 23.50 -3.61 -17.13
C SER A 220 23.49 -2.11 -16.79
N ASN A 221 23.18 -1.26 -17.77
CA ASN A 221 23.04 0.20 -17.59
C ASN A 221 21.98 0.52 -16.54
N HIS A 222 20.84 -0.17 -16.61
CA HIS A 222 19.81 -0.16 -15.55
C HIS A 222 19.24 -1.54 -15.32
N THR A 223 18.83 -1.79 -14.08
CA THR A 223 17.96 -2.92 -13.73
C THR A 223 16.65 -2.39 -13.15
N PHE A 224 15.55 -2.83 -13.74
CA PHE A 224 14.19 -2.53 -13.31
C PHE A 224 13.57 -3.78 -12.70
N VAL A 225 13.00 -3.66 -11.51
CA VAL A 225 12.34 -4.77 -10.83
C VAL A 225 10.85 -4.48 -10.75
N PHE A 226 10.03 -5.45 -11.10
CA PHE A 226 8.58 -5.39 -11.02
C PHE A 226 8.10 -6.45 -10.05
N GLY A 227 7.26 -6.07 -9.11
CA GLY A 227 6.52 -7.02 -8.28
C GLY A 227 5.09 -6.54 -8.12
N HIS A 228 4.23 -7.37 -7.53
CA HIS A 228 2.87 -6.96 -7.25
C HIS A 228 2.80 -6.24 -5.89
N TYR A 229 3.20 -6.94 -4.83
CA TYR A 229 3.29 -6.42 -3.48
C TYR A 229 4.30 -5.27 -3.38
N THR A 230 3.97 -4.24 -2.60
CA THR A 230 4.95 -3.27 -2.14
C THR A 230 5.96 -3.96 -1.22
N THR A 231 7.20 -3.47 -1.12
CA THR A 231 8.19 -4.12 -0.24
C THR A 231 7.75 -4.10 1.23
N SER A 232 6.89 -3.15 1.60
CA SER A 232 6.32 -3.04 2.94
C SER A 232 5.29 -4.12 3.27
N THR A 233 4.62 -4.71 2.27
CA THR A 233 3.68 -5.84 2.44
C THR A 233 4.29 -7.21 2.16
N ILE A 234 5.60 -7.28 1.88
CA ILE A 234 6.32 -8.55 1.81
C ILE A 234 6.76 -8.97 3.22
N GLY A 235 6.43 -10.20 3.58
CA GLY A 235 6.81 -10.84 4.84
C GLY A 235 8.33 -10.94 5.03
N PRO A 236 8.82 -11.03 6.28
CA PRO A 236 10.24 -11.19 6.53
C PRO A 236 10.78 -12.46 5.87
N GLY A 237 11.90 -12.30 5.16
CA GLY A 237 12.65 -13.37 4.53
C GLY A 237 13.93 -13.73 5.30
N THR A 238 14.77 -14.56 4.71
CA THR A 238 16.15 -14.79 5.19
C THR A 238 17.11 -13.70 4.71
N ILE A 239 16.76 -12.99 3.64
CA ILE A 239 17.52 -11.87 3.10
C ILE A 239 16.87 -10.52 3.43
N ASP A 240 17.69 -9.47 3.50
CA ASP A 240 17.21 -8.09 3.46
C ASP A 240 16.85 -7.74 2.01
N LEU A 241 15.56 -7.81 1.68
CA LEU A 241 15.07 -7.53 0.33
C LEU A 241 15.38 -6.09 -0.12
N ARG A 242 15.15 -5.09 0.73
CA ARG A 242 15.40 -3.68 0.37
C ARG A 242 16.89 -3.40 0.24
N GLY A 243 17.69 -3.96 1.16
CA GLY A 243 19.15 -3.97 1.08
C GLY A 243 19.64 -4.54 -0.26
N LEU A 244 19.15 -5.72 -0.63
CA LEU A 244 19.50 -6.37 -1.89
C LEU A 244 19.08 -5.53 -3.11
N LEU A 245 17.84 -5.03 -3.16
CA LEU A 245 17.36 -4.18 -4.25
C LEU A 245 18.23 -2.92 -4.39
N GLY A 246 18.63 -2.29 -3.29
CA GLY A 246 19.50 -1.11 -3.30
C GLY A 246 20.84 -1.33 -4.03
N THR A 247 21.37 -2.55 -4.04
CA THR A 247 22.67 -2.85 -4.67
C THR A 247 22.67 -2.77 -6.19
N TYR A 248 21.53 -3.02 -6.86
CA TYR A 248 21.50 -3.14 -8.34
C TYR A 248 20.29 -2.48 -9.01
N CYS A 249 19.20 -2.26 -8.28
CA CYS A 249 17.95 -1.78 -8.85
C CYS A 249 17.97 -0.25 -9.02
N PHE A 250 17.44 0.24 -10.14
CA PHE A 250 17.09 1.66 -10.31
C PHE A 250 15.74 1.95 -9.65
N ALA A 251 14.72 1.16 -10.00
CA ALA A 251 13.37 1.28 -9.45
C ALA A 251 12.66 -0.07 -9.30
N TYR A 252 11.98 -0.23 -8.16
CA TYR A 252 11.01 -1.28 -7.89
C TYR A 252 9.60 -0.75 -8.20
N PHE A 253 9.02 -1.25 -9.29
CA PHE A 253 7.68 -0.92 -9.73
C PHE A 253 6.69 -1.93 -9.14
N CYS A 254 5.63 -1.44 -8.49
CA CYS A 254 4.64 -2.29 -7.83
C CYS A 254 3.20 -1.78 -7.95
N GLY A 255 2.26 -2.55 -7.41
CA GLY A 255 0.82 -2.27 -7.34
C GLY A 255 0.27 -2.62 -5.96
N HIS A 256 -0.79 -3.44 -5.92
CA HIS A 256 -1.37 -4.10 -4.73
C HIS A 256 -2.09 -3.19 -3.73
N MET A 257 -1.59 -1.98 -3.48
CA MET A 257 -2.18 -1.06 -2.49
C MET A 257 -3.26 -0.14 -3.08
N HIS A 258 -3.43 -0.11 -4.41
CA HIS A 258 -4.41 0.76 -5.08
C HIS A 258 -4.28 2.23 -4.67
N THR A 259 -3.07 2.76 -4.52
CA THR A 259 -2.82 4.09 -3.93
C THR A 259 -3.47 4.28 -2.55
N ALA A 260 -3.47 3.23 -1.73
CA ALA A 260 -4.24 3.13 -0.47
C ALA A 260 -5.73 3.41 -0.69
N ASP A 261 -6.34 2.69 -1.64
CA ASP A 261 -7.72 2.90 -2.12
C ASP A 261 -8.00 4.35 -2.55
N GLY A 262 -7.02 4.98 -3.19
CA GLY A 262 -7.08 6.37 -3.64
C GLY A 262 -6.81 7.44 -2.58
N LEU A 263 -6.53 7.05 -1.32
CA LEU A 263 -6.23 8.00 -0.24
C LEU A 263 -4.83 8.63 -0.35
N ILE A 264 -3.90 7.96 -1.03
CA ILE A 264 -2.52 8.43 -1.25
C ILE A 264 -2.26 8.42 -2.77
N PRO A 265 -2.69 9.45 -3.51
CA PRO A 265 -2.67 9.45 -4.99
C PRO A 265 -1.28 9.21 -5.61
N GLU A 266 -0.20 9.51 -4.88
CA GLU A 266 1.18 9.29 -5.32
C GLU A 266 1.96 8.47 -4.27
N MET A 267 1.87 7.14 -4.38
CA MET A 267 2.63 6.21 -3.54
C MET A 267 4.02 5.94 -4.12
N HIS A 268 4.87 6.97 -4.07
CA HIS A 268 6.27 6.89 -4.50
C HIS A 268 7.20 7.25 -3.35
N VAL A 269 8.36 6.60 -3.32
CA VAL A 269 9.41 6.93 -2.35
C VAL A 269 10.80 6.64 -2.88
N LEU A 270 11.79 7.39 -2.42
CA LEU A 270 13.19 6.98 -2.44
C LEU A 270 13.47 6.14 -1.20
N GLN A 271 13.75 4.86 -1.39
CA GLN A 271 14.16 3.99 -0.29
C GLN A 271 15.54 4.42 0.25
N PRO A 272 15.81 4.31 1.56
CA PRO A 272 17.10 4.68 2.15
C PRO A 272 18.31 3.99 1.48
N GLU A 273 18.10 2.81 0.90
CA GLU A 273 19.08 2.03 0.16
C GLU A 273 19.38 2.60 -1.25
N GLY A 274 18.70 3.68 -1.66
CA GLY A 274 19.07 4.49 -2.81
C GLY A 274 18.37 4.14 -4.13
N TYR A 275 17.26 3.39 -4.09
CA TYR A 275 16.43 3.07 -5.26
C TYR A 275 15.01 3.62 -5.10
N LEU A 276 14.31 3.84 -6.21
CA LEU A 276 12.91 4.28 -6.18
C LEU A 276 11.96 3.10 -5.97
N GLU A 277 11.00 3.22 -5.06
CA GLU A 277 9.85 2.32 -4.97
C GLU A 277 8.60 3.07 -5.44
N LEU A 278 8.00 2.57 -6.51
CA LEU A 278 7.01 3.28 -7.30
C LEU A 278 5.74 2.43 -7.46
N GLU A 279 4.83 2.55 -6.50
CA GLU A 279 3.49 1.98 -6.66
C GLU A 279 2.73 2.77 -7.75
N LEU A 280 2.00 2.01 -8.57
CA LEU A 280 1.12 2.56 -9.60
C LEU A 280 -0.32 2.39 -9.12
N GLY A 281 -1.09 3.47 -9.16
CA GLY A 281 -2.53 3.40 -8.94
C GLY A 281 -3.20 2.38 -9.86
N ASP A 282 -4.31 1.82 -9.41
CA ASP A 282 -4.83 0.62 -10.01
C ASP A 282 -5.58 0.86 -11.32
N TRP A 283 -5.69 -0.21 -12.10
CA TRP A 283 -6.57 -0.20 -13.24
C TRP A 283 -8.04 -0.30 -12.80
N LYS A 284 -8.38 -1.13 -11.80
CA LYS A 284 -9.74 -1.50 -11.35
C LYS A 284 -10.72 -0.33 -11.12
N TYR A 285 -10.27 0.78 -10.57
CA TYR A 285 -11.07 1.94 -10.19
C TYR A 285 -10.71 3.14 -11.06
N GLU A 286 -9.42 3.47 -11.16
CA GLU A 286 -8.97 4.73 -11.75
C GLU A 286 -8.41 4.59 -13.18
N ARG A 287 -8.20 3.36 -13.67
CA ARG A 287 -7.67 3.07 -15.01
C ARG A 287 -6.31 3.73 -15.26
N TYR A 288 -5.43 3.68 -14.27
CA TYR A 288 -4.08 4.20 -14.41
C TYR A 288 -3.18 3.24 -15.20
N TYR A 289 -2.30 3.81 -15.99
CA TYR A 289 -1.13 3.14 -16.55
C TYR A 289 0.07 4.07 -16.44
N ARG A 290 1.28 3.53 -16.56
CA ARG A 290 2.53 4.29 -16.51
C ARG A 290 3.29 4.12 -17.81
N VAL A 291 3.87 5.20 -18.30
CA VAL A 291 4.87 5.18 -19.39
C VAL A 291 6.22 5.54 -18.78
N ILE A 292 7.24 4.74 -19.07
CA ILE A 292 8.61 4.92 -18.59
C ILE A 292 9.52 5.03 -19.81
N ALA A 293 10.37 6.05 -19.84
CA ALA A 293 11.35 6.26 -20.89
C ALA A 293 12.77 6.24 -20.32
N VAL A 294 13.67 5.61 -21.05
CA VAL A 294 15.12 5.67 -20.81
C VAL A 294 15.71 6.44 -21.99
N ASP A 295 16.16 7.66 -21.73
CA ASP A 295 16.63 8.63 -22.73
C ASP A 295 18.09 8.98 -22.41
N ASP A 296 19.04 8.46 -23.17
CA ASP A 296 20.48 8.62 -22.88
C ASP A 296 20.84 8.16 -21.46
N ASP A 297 20.28 7.02 -21.05
CA ASP A 297 20.36 6.42 -19.71
C ASP A 297 19.72 7.24 -18.57
N MET A 298 19.03 8.34 -18.86
CA MET A 298 18.16 9.04 -17.89
C MET A 298 16.78 8.39 -17.86
N VAL A 299 16.24 8.08 -16.68
CA VAL A 299 14.97 7.34 -16.57
C VAL A 299 13.83 8.26 -16.12
N SER A 300 12.89 8.59 -16.98
CA SER A 300 11.72 9.41 -16.65
C SER A 300 10.44 8.60 -16.77
N PHE A 301 9.38 8.96 -16.02
CA PHE A 301 8.08 8.30 -16.16
C PHE A 301 6.92 9.27 -15.95
N VAL A 302 5.74 8.87 -16.42
CA VAL A 302 4.47 9.56 -16.16
C VAL A 302 3.37 8.53 -15.87
N ASN A 303 2.55 8.81 -14.87
CA ASN A 303 1.32 8.07 -14.60
C ASN A 303 0.16 8.77 -15.34
N VAL A 304 -0.69 7.99 -15.99
CA VAL A 304 -1.71 8.50 -16.90
C VAL A 304 -3.03 7.77 -16.67
N LYS A 305 -4.14 8.50 -16.57
CA LYS A 305 -5.48 7.90 -16.63
C LYS A 305 -5.81 7.56 -18.08
N ALA A 306 -6.37 6.37 -18.34
CA ALA A 306 -6.61 5.83 -19.69
C ALA A 306 -7.31 6.78 -20.69
N SER A 307 -8.13 7.74 -20.22
CA SER A 307 -8.86 8.71 -21.04
C SER A 307 -8.11 10.04 -21.28
N THR A 308 -6.94 10.24 -20.69
CA THR A 308 -6.18 11.49 -20.80
C THR A 308 -5.35 11.52 -22.08
N TRP A 309 -5.65 12.49 -22.95
CA TRP A 309 -4.89 12.79 -24.17
C TRP A 309 -4.74 14.30 -24.35
N PRO A 310 -3.61 14.80 -24.88
CA PRO A 310 -2.36 14.08 -25.18
C PRO A 310 -1.63 13.55 -23.95
N VAL A 311 -0.85 12.48 -24.10
CA VAL A 311 0.09 11.98 -23.09
C VAL A 311 1.41 12.73 -23.24
N LEU A 312 1.98 13.22 -22.13
CA LEU A 312 3.22 13.99 -22.10
C LEU A 312 4.20 13.42 -21.08
N LEU A 313 5.45 13.22 -21.49
CA LEU A 313 6.55 12.81 -20.64
C LEU A 313 7.79 13.65 -20.97
N VAL A 314 8.13 14.58 -20.08
CA VAL A 314 9.36 15.36 -20.20
C VAL A 314 10.54 14.50 -19.75
N THR A 315 11.43 14.15 -20.68
CA THR A 315 12.62 13.35 -20.40
C THR A 315 13.83 14.21 -20.04
N ASN A 316 13.90 15.44 -20.57
CA ASN A 316 14.90 16.43 -20.19
C ASN A 316 14.32 17.86 -20.19
N PRO A 317 14.51 18.67 -19.13
CA PRO A 317 15.06 18.27 -17.83
C PRO A 317 14.08 17.36 -17.07
N LYS A 318 14.59 16.24 -16.56
CA LYS A 318 13.81 15.25 -15.80
C LYS A 318 13.31 15.82 -14.47
N ASN A 319 12.18 15.29 -13.98
CA ASN A 319 11.65 15.59 -12.65
C ASN A 319 12.69 15.29 -11.54
N SER A 320 13.04 16.32 -10.78
CA SER A 320 14.05 16.29 -9.71
C SER A 320 13.68 15.34 -8.57
N ASN A 321 12.41 15.07 -8.31
CA ASN A 321 12.01 14.11 -7.26
C ASN A 321 12.40 12.67 -7.58
N PHE A 322 12.64 12.34 -8.85
CA PHE A 322 13.00 10.99 -9.30
C PHE A 322 14.44 10.90 -9.85
N LEU A 323 15.21 11.98 -9.74
CA LEU A 323 16.60 12.04 -10.20
C LEU A 323 17.51 11.28 -9.22
N LEU A 324 18.31 10.33 -9.73
CA LEU A 324 19.21 9.48 -8.94
C LEU A 324 20.66 9.59 -9.45
N PRO A 325 21.43 10.63 -9.06
CA PRO A 325 22.79 10.85 -9.58
C PRO A 325 23.77 9.69 -9.39
N ASN A 326 23.51 8.78 -8.44
CA ASN A 326 24.35 7.60 -8.20
C ASN A 326 23.97 6.39 -9.07
N LYS A 327 22.84 6.44 -9.77
CA LYS A 327 22.30 5.33 -10.57
C LYS A 327 21.99 5.72 -12.01
N GLU A 328 22.04 7.00 -12.36
CA GLU A 328 21.88 7.50 -13.74
C GLU A 328 22.79 8.70 -14.00
N PRO A 329 23.14 9.02 -15.26
CA PRO A 329 24.10 10.07 -15.61
C PRO A 329 23.49 11.49 -15.52
N ALA A 330 23.08 11.92 -14.31
CA ALA A 330 22.36 13.18 -14.06
C ALA A 330 23.02 14.44 -14.64
N ARG A 331 24.36 14.45 -14.76
CA ARG A 331 25.14 15.55 -15.37
C ARG A 331 24.77 15.82 -16.83
N ARG A 332 24.14 14.86 -17.52
CA ARG A 332 23.66 15.05 -18.90
C ARG A 332 22.65 16.19 -19.01
N ILE A 333 21.90 16.50 -17.95
CA ILE A 333 21.01 17.67 -17.91
C ILE A 333 21.82 18.96 -18.13
N LEU A 334 22.91 19.14 -17.37
CA LEU A 334 23.80 20.31 -17.45
C LEU A 334 24.48 20.46 -18.81
N THR A 335 24.80 19.36 -19.48
CA THR A 335 25.47 19.39 -20.79
C THR A 335 24.50 19.31 -21.97
N SER A 336 23.19 19.20 -21.72
CA SER A 336 22.17 19.03 -22.75
C SER A 336 21.98 20.30 -23.59
N THR A 337 21.54 20.12 -24.84
CA THR A 337 21.26 21.22 -25.77
C THR A 337 19.76 21.41 -26.04
N HIS A 338 18.92 20.48 -25.61
CA HIS A 338 17.48 20.50 -25.87
C HIS A 338 16.67 20.10 -24.65
N ILE A 339 15.54 20.77 -24.44
CA ILE A 339 14.41 20.21 -23.69
C ILE A 339 13.81 19.09 -24.56
N ARG A 340 13.57 17.91 -23.99
CA ARG A 340 13.07 16.72 -24.68
C ARG A 340 11.77 16.25 -24.05
N ILE A 341 10.77 16.02 -24.90
CA ILE A 341 9.40 15.70 -24.49
C ILE A 341 8.91 14.57 -25.39
N LEU A 342 8.52 13.45 -24.80
CA LEU A 342 7.76 12.43 -25.50
C LEU A 342 6.28 12.79 -25.42
N ALA A 343 5.61 12.75 -26.55
CA ALA A 343 4.21 13.08 -26.64
C ALA A 343 3.46 12.15 -27.59
N TRP A 344 2.29 11.72 -27.14
CA TRP A 344 1.40 10.85 -27.91
C TRP A 344 -0.02 11.38 -27.83
N SER A 345 -0.77 11.28 -28.92
CA SER A 345 -2.20 11.56 -28.90
C SER A 345 -2.95 10.67 -29.90
N ILE A 346 -4.24 10.44 -29.61
CA ILE A 346 -5.21 9.83 -30.54
C ILE A 346 -5.39 10.65 -31.82
N GLN A 347 -5.03 11.93 -31.78
CA GLN A 347 -5.11 12.86 -32.89
C GLN A 347 -3.74 13.53 -33.10
N PRO A 348 -3.39 13.98 -34.31
CA PRO A 348 -2.14 14.69 -34.54
C PRO A 348 -1.95 15.87 -33.57
N ILE A 349 -0.77 15.95 -32.96
CA ILE A 349 -0.43 17.06 -32.05
C ILE A 349 -0.13 18.30 -32.90
N LEU A 350 -0.85 19.39 -32.63
CA LEU A 350 -0.69 20.69 -33.30
C LEU A 350 0.52 21.45 -32.77
N ASN A 351 0.67 21.52 -31.46
CA ASN A 351 1.82 22.14 -30.81
C ASN A 351 2.00 21.66 -29.38
N ILE A 352 3.23 21.79 -28.90
CA ILE A 352 3.61 21.63 -27.51
C ILE A 352 4.33 22.91 -27.10
N SER A 353 3.75 23.68 -26.18
CA SER A 353 4.38 24.88 -25.61
C SER A 353 5.08 24.56 -24.30
N VAL A 354 6.21 25.24 -24.05
CA VAL A 354 7.02 25.08 -22.85
C VAL A 354 7.09 26.41 -22.10
N THR A 355 6.84 26.36 -20.80
CA THR A 355 7.07 27.48 -19.87
C THR A 355 7.94 27.00 -18.72
N ILE A 356 8.93 27.80 -18.34
CA ILE A 356 9.77 27.56 -17.16
C ILE A 356 9.61 28.75 -16.22
N ASP A 357 9.31 28.47 -14.94
CA ASP A 357 9.03 29.48 -13.90
C ASP A 357 8.00 30.53 -14.34
N GLY A 358 6.94 30.06 -15.00
CA GLY A 358 5.87 30.89 -15.57
C GLY A 358 6.27 31.69 -16.82
N LYS A 359 7.54 31.63 -17.27
CA LYS A 359 8.02 32.33 -18.46
C LYS A 359 8.01 31.40 -19.67
N TYR A 360 7.37 31.86 -20.75
CA TYR A 360 7.29 31.14 -22.02
C TYR A 360 8.66 30.99 -22.67
N GLN A 361 9.02 29.75 -23.04
CA GLN A 361 10.31 29.39 -23.64
C GLN A 361 10.20 29.15 -25.15
N GLY A 362 9.07 28.64 -25.63
CA GLY A 362 8.87 28.34 -27.05
C GLY A 362 7.91 27.19 -27.32
N LYS A 363 7.83 26.79 -28.59
CA LYS A 363 7.13 25.58 -29.04
C LYS A 363 8.14 24.50 -29.42
N ALA A 364 7.99 23.31 -28.86
CA ALA A 364 8.82 22.18 -29.22
C ALA A 364 8.48 21.68 -30.64
N THR A 365 9.50 21.30 -31.40
CA THR A 365 9.38 20.77 -32.76
C THR A 365 9.46 19.25 -32.74
N GLN A 366 8.61 18.61 -33.53
CA GLN A 366 8.66 17.15 -33.69
C GLN A 366 9.94 16.78 -34.44
N THR A 367 10.69 15.83 -33.88
CA THR A 367 11.91 15.31 -34.52
C THR A 367 11.55 14.46 -35.73
N SER A 368 12.31 14.55 -36.82
CA SER A 368 12.09 13.69 -37.98
C SER A 368 12.50 12.26 -37.63
N ALA A 369 11.56 11.32 -37.61
CA ALA A 369 11.93 9.91 -37.64
C ALA A 369 12.55 9.64 -39.01
N GLY A 370 13.73 9.02 -39.07
CA GLY A 370 14.33 8.55 -40.33
C GLY A 370 13.53 7.42 -41.02
N THR A 371 12.25 7.25 -40.70
CA THR A 371 11.33 6.21 -41.17
C THR A 371 9.93 6.83 -41.41
N ASN A 372 9.06 6.15 -42.17
CA ASN A 372 7.69 6.61 -42.47
C ASN A 372 6.74 6.71 -41.24
N LEU A 373 7.23 6.52 -40.02
CA LEU A 373 6.46 6.61 -38.78
C LEU A 373 6.65 7.99 -38.13
N SER A 374 5.57 8.56 -37.59
CA SER A 374 5.61 9.80 -36.81
C SER A 374 6.45 9.60 -35.53
N SER A 375 7.45 10.45 -35.29
CA SER A 375 8.29 10.40 -34.09
C SER A 375 7.50 10.87 -32.85
N PRO A 376 7.52 10.16 -31.71
CA PRO A 376 6.91 10.67 -30.48
C PRO A 376 7.76 11.76 -29.79
N LEU A 377 8.99 12.00 -30.23
CA LEU A 377 9.92 12.95 -29.60
C LEU A 377 9.76 14.36 -30.17
N TYR A 378 9.48 15.30 -29.27
CA TYR A 378 9.46 16.74 -29.50
C TYR A 378 10.62 17.39 -28.73
N THR A 379 11.30 18.34 -29.37
CA THR A 379 12.45 19.01 -28.76
C THR A 379 12.37 20.53 -28.87
N LEU A 380 12.92 21.23 -27.88
CA LEU A 380 13.05 22.68 -27.89
C LEU A 380 14.51 23.02 -27.56
N PRO A 381 15.26 23.68 -28.45
CA PRO A 381 16.61 24.13 -28.15
C PRO A 381 16.62 24.98 -26.87
N TRP A 382 17.57 24.72 -25.98
CA TRP A 382 17.76 25.50 -24.76
C TRP A 382 19.24 25.64 -24.42
N ASN A 383 19.56 26.57 -23.53
CA ASN A 383 20.88 26.65 -22.93
C ASN A 383 20.79 26.25 -21.45
N ALA A 384 21.18 25.00 -21.14
CA ALA A 384 21.15 24.47 -19.78
C ALA A 384 21.96 25.32 -18.78
N SER A 385 23.01 26.01 -19.24
CA SER A 385 23.84 26.85 -18.37
C SER A 385 23.10 28.06 -17.79
N HIS A 386 21.97 28.47 -18.37
CA HIS A 386 21.13 29.53 -17.81
C HIS A 386 20.38 29.10 -16.54
N TRP A 387 20.25 27.79 -16.33
CA TRP A 387 19.51 27.17 -15.23
C TRP A 387 20.45 26.43 -14.25
N ALA A 388 21.76 26.56 -14.46
CA ALA A 388 22.80 26.07 -13.56
C ALA A 388 23.11 27.16 -12.51
N ASP A 389 22.11 27.48 -11.69
CA ASP A 389 22.13 28.53 -10.67
C ASP A 389 21.93 27.99 -9.24
N HIS A 390 21.99 26.67 -9.08
CA HIS A 390 21.71 25.95 -7.84
C HIS A 390 20.29 26.11 -7.28
N LEU A 391 19.32 26.58 -8.08
CA LEU A 391 17.91 26.69 -7.70
C LEU A 391 17.06 25.51 -8.20
N VAL A 392 15.83 25.46 -7.69
CA VAL A 392 14.77 24.56 -8.19
C VAL A 392 13.91 25.38 -9.14
N HIS A 393 13.67 24.83 -10.32
CA HIS A 393 12.81 25.44 -11.33
C HIS A 393 11.60 24.56 -11.61
N THR A 394 10.52 25.17 -12.08
CA THR A 394 9.32 24.44 -12.50
C THR A 394 9.19 24.52 -14.01
N ILE A 395 9.15 23.37 -14.68
CA ILE A 395 8.81 23.26 -16.09
C ILE A 395 7.37 22.82 -16.23
N ARG A 396 6.64 23.51 -17.11
CA ARG A 396 5.28 23.16 -17.52
C ARG A 396 5.24 23.04 -19.03
N VAL A 397 4.67 21.94 -19.51
CA VAL A 397 4.46 21.65 -20.93
C VAL A 397 2.97 21.53 -21.19
N LEU A 398 2.47 22.14 -22.26
CA LEU A 398 1.06 22.09 -22.67
C LEU A 398 0.99 21.62 -24.12
N ALA A 399 0.30 20.51 -24.35
CA ALA A 399 0.05 20.00 -25.68
C ALA A 399 -1.40 20.22 -26.10
N LEU A 400 -1.57 20.50 -27.39
CA LEU A 400 -2.86 20.64 -28.06
C LEU A 400 -2.87 19.73 -29.29
N ASP A 401 -3.90 18.93 -29.47
CA ASP A 401 -4.11 18.14 -30.69
C ASP A 401 -5.15 18.75 -31.65
N THR A 402 -5.31 18.17 -32.83
CA THR A 402 -6.23 18.64 -33.88
C THR A 402 -7.70 18.52 -33.52
N ALA A 403 -8.07 17.71 -32.53
CA ALA A 403 -9.45 17.62 -32.05
C ALA A 403 -9.75 18.61 -30.93
N GLY A 404 -8.76 19.42 -30.51
CA GLY A 404 -8.91 20.38 -29.43
C GLY A 404 -8.65 19.81 -28.05
N ASN A 405 -8.21 18.54 -27.92
CA ASN A 405 -7.82 18.01 -26.61
C ASN A 405 -6.55 18.71 -26.16
N GLN A 406 -6.53 19.08 -24.89
CA GLN A 406 -5.40 19.74 -24.27
C GLN A 406 -5.03 19.02 -22.98
N HIS A 407 -3.73 18.85 -22.77
CA HIS A 407 -3.21 18.33 -21.52
C HIS A 407 -1.93 19.07 -21.17
N ALA A 408 -1.79 19.42 -19.90
CA ALA A 408 -0.61 20.05 -19.37
C ALA A 408 0.02 19.17 -18.30
N TYR A 409 1.35 19.08 -18.35
CA TYR A 409 2.14 18.37 -17.36
C TYR A 409 3.18 19.33 -16.78
N GLU A 410 3.41 19.23 -15.47
CA GLU A 410 4.26 20.14 -14.73
C GLU A 410 5.07 19.37 -13.69
N HIS A 411 6.35 19.71 -13.57
CA HIS A 411 7.22 19.18 -12.52
C HIS A 411 8.34 20.14 -12.17
N VAL A 412 9.00 19.85 -11.04
CA VAL A 412 10.23 20.55 -10.62
C VAL A 412 11.46 19.88 -11.20
N PHE A 413 12.46 20.65 -11.61
CA PHE A 413 13.75 20.16 -12.10
C PHE A 413 14.91 20.95 -11.50
N VAL A 414 16.11 20.37 -11.62
CA VAL A 414 17.37 20.94 -11.17
C VAL A 414 18.45 20.65 -12.21
N VAL A 415 19.48 21.50 -12.30
CA VAL A 415 20.59 21.32 -13.26
C VAL A 415 21.92 21.03 -12.57
N ASP A 416 22.29 21.79 -11.55
CA ASP A 416 23.60 21.72 -10.89
C ASP A 416 23.51 21.74 -9.36
N ARG A 417 22.50 21.07 -8.81
CA ARG A 417 22.32 20.86 -7.37
C ARG A 417 21.84 19.44 -7.07
N ALA A 418 21.84 19.09 -5.78
CA ALA A 418 21.23 17.86 -5.32
C ALA A 418 19.73 17.79 -5.68
N PRO A 419 19.21 16.60 -6.02
CA PRO A 419 17.78 16.39 -6.22
C PRO A 419 16.93 16.83 -5.02
N THR A 420 15.66 17.13 -5.27
CA THR A 420 14.69 17.57 -4.26
C THR A 420 14.16 16.42 -3.41
N TRP A 421 13.88 15.26 -4.02
CA TRP A 421 13.32 14.07 -3.36
C TRP A 421 12.13 14.37 -2.44
N GLU A 422 11.24 15.25 -2.89
CA GLU A 422 10.03 15.63 -2.17
C GLU A 422 8.92 14.60 -2.42
N PHE A 423 8.79 13.65 -1.49
CA PHE A 423 7.73 12.65 -1.50
C PHE A 423 6.63 12.98 -0.47
N ALA A 424 5.41 12.48 -0.69
CA ALA A 424 4.34 12.63 0.29
C ALA A 424 4.69 11.90 1.60
N PHE A 425 4.40 12.52 2.74
CA PHE A 425 4.65 11.90 4.06
C PHE A 425 3.92 10.55 4.19
N MET A 426 2.67 10.49 3.76
CA MET A 426 1.87 9.26 3.82
C MET A 426 2.43 8.14 2.93
N ALA A 427 2.96 8.48 1.75
CA ALA A 427 3.62 7.50 0.87
C ALA A 427 4.88 6.92 1.53
N ARG A 428 5.71 7.77 2.13
CA ARG A 428 6.89 7.32 2.91
C ARG A 428 6.49 6.37 4.03
N MET A 429 5.45 6.72 4.79
CA MET A 429 4.96 5.86 5.86
C MET A 429 4.48 4.51 5.35
N ALA A 430 3.70 4.49 4.26
CA ALA A 430 3.17 3.26 3.70
C ALA A 430 4.24 2.33 3.10
N LEU A 431 5.28 2.89 2.46
CA LEU A 431 6.27 2.13 1.69
C LEU A 431 7.60 1.89 2.41
N GLN A 432 8.03 2.75 3.34
CA GLN A 432 9.30 2.59 4.06
C GLN A 432 9.14 1.84 5.38
N THR A 433 7.92 1.77 5.93
CA THR A 433 7.69 0.90 7.10
C THR A 433 7.68 -0.56 6.66
N ASN A 434 8.15 -1.45 7.53
CA ASN A 434 7.94 -2.89 7.34
C ASN A 434 6.63 -3.27 8.02
N LEU A 435 5.50 -3.15 7.30
CA LEU A 435 4.17 -3.48 7.83
C LEU A 435 4.16 -4.93 8.36
N SER A 436 4.84 -5.84 7.65
CA SER A 436 5.02 -7.24 8.04
C SER A 436 5.85 -7.43 9.32
N LEU A 437 6.84 -6.56 9.58
CA LEU A 437 7.59 -6.56 10.84
C LEU A 437 6.79 -5.97 11.99
N PHE A 438 5.89 -5.02 11.75
CA PHE A 438 5.04 -4.48 12.81
C PHE A 438 4.05 -5.53 13.34
N VAL A 439 3.50 -6.35 12.45
CA VAL A 439 2.71 -7.53 12.83
C VAL A 439 3.59 -8.61 13.51
N SER A 440 4.87 -8.71 13.12
CA SER A 440 5.76 -9.77 13.63
C SER A 440 6.71 -9.37 14.78
N SER A 441 6.69 -8.14 15.29
CA SER A 441 7.64 -7.64 16.31
C SER A 441 7.19 -7.88 17.76
N PHE A 442 6.05 -8.53 17.99
CA PHE A 442 5.74 -9.09 19.30
C PHE A 442 6.67 -10.31 19.57
N ARG A 443 7.42 -10.31 20.69
CA ARG A 443 8.20 -11.49 21.13
C ARG A 443 7.28 -12.73 21.15
N SER A 444 7.77 -13.90 20.72
CA SER A 444 6.96 -15.13 20.48
C SER A 444 5.95 -15.47 21.61
N ARG A 445 6.35 -15.29 22.86
CA ARG A 445 5.48 -15.48 24.05
C ARG A 445 4.35 -14.45 24.16
N ARG A 446 4.62 -13.17 23.83
CA ARG A 446 3.62 -12.10 23.80
C ARG A 446 2.69 -12.20 22.59
N LYS A 447 3.16 -12.75 21.46
CA LYS A 447 2.31 -13.09 20.30
C LYS A 447 1.27 -14.11 20.65
N TYR A 448 1.69 -15.26 21.21
CA TYR A 448 0.77 -16.32 21.60
C TYR A 448 -0.30 -15.79 22.56
N GLN A 449 0.12 -15.02 23.57
CA GLN A 449 -0.78 -14.35 24.49
C GLN A 449 -1.77 -13.44 23.73
N PHE A 450 -1.30 -12.54 22.88
CA PHE A 450 -2.20 -11.64 22.14
C PHE A 450 -3.19 -12.40 21.23
N TYR A 451 -2.74 -13.40 20.47
CA TYR A 451 -3.62 -14.21 19.62
C TYR A 451 -4.64 -15.02 20.42
N GLN A 452 -4.25 -15.58 21.57
CA GLN A 452 -5.17 -16.27 22.48
C GLN A 452 -6.23 -15.32 23.05
N GLY A 453 -5.82 -14.12 23.45
CA GLY A 453 -6.74 -13.10 23.92
C GLY A 453 -7.70 -12.62 22.83
N LEU A 454 -7.20 -12.48 21.60
CA LEU A 454 -8.00 -12.11 20.44
C LEU A 454 -9.02 -13.21 20.13
N TYR A 455 -8.59 -14.47 20.13
CA TYR A 455 -9.47 -15.64 19.99
C TYR A 455 -10.59 -15.61 21.04
N ARG A 456 -10.26 -15.43 22.33
CA ARG A 456 -11.24 -15.37 23.42
C ARG A 456 -12.24 -14.22 23.30
N ILE A 457 -11.80 -13.04 22.86
CA ILE A 457 -12.70 -11.90 22.62
C ILE A 457 -13.64 -12.18 21.45
N VAL A 458 -13.12 -12.70 20.34
CA VAL A 458 -13.93 -12.99 19.14
C VAL A 458 -14.95 -14.09 19.40
N HIS A 459 -14.60 -15.10 20.20
CA HIS A 459 -15.50 -16.20 20.56
C HIS A 459 -16.43 -15.87 21.74
N SER A 460 -16.28 -14.69 22.37
CA SER A 460 -17.24 -14.16 23.33
C SER A 460 -18.30 -13.33 22.60
N ASN A 461 -19.41 -13.98 22.22
CA ASN A 461 -20.50 -13.33 21.47
C ASN A 461 -20.92 -11.96 22.06
N CYS A 462 -21.06 -11.85 23.38
CA CYS A 462 -21.46 -10.58 24.00
C CYS A 462 -20.40 -9.48 23.85
N SER A 463 -19.12 -9.79 24.05
CA SER A 463 -18.04 -8.81 23.98
C SER A 463 -17.72 -8.43 22.54
N PHE A 464 -17.67 -9.42 21.63
CA PHE A 464 -17.50 -9.19 20.21
C PHE A 464 -18.63 -8.33 19.62
N LEU A 465 -19.89 -8.66 19.91
CA LEU A 465 -21.04 -7.86 19.43
C LEU A 465 -21.06 -6.46 20.04
N SER A 466 -20.58 -6.28 21.27
CA SER A 466 -20.51 -4.95 21.90
C SER A 466 -19.43 -4.07 21.25
N ILE A 467 -18.27 -4.65 20.92
CA ILE A 467 -17.19 -3.94 20.20
C ILE A 467 -17.63 -3.61 18.77
N LEU A 468 -18.19 -4.59 18.07
CA LEU A 468 -18.69 -4.41 16.71
C LEU A 468 -19.82 -3.39 16.65
N GLY A 469 -20.76 -3.46 17.59
CA GLY A 469 -21.85 -2.51 17.75
C GLY A 469 -21.35 -1.10 18.03
N LEU A 470 -20.30 -0.94 18.85
CA LEU A 470 -19.65 0.35 19.06
C LEU A 470 -19.05 0.90 17.76
N CYS A 471 -18.31 0.09 16.99
CA CYS A 471 -17.74 0.53 15.72
C CYS A 471 -18.83 0.96 14.73
N PHE A 472 -19.92 0.19 14.62
CA PHE A 472 -21.07 0.56 13.77
C PHE A 472 -21.75 1.85 14.25
N TYR A 473 -21.98 1.98 15.56
CA TYR A 473 -22.56 3.17 16.14
C TYR A 473 -21.69 4.39 15.87
N GLN A 474 -20.37 4.24 15.93
CA GLN A 474 -19.44 5.34 15.72
C GLN A 474 -19.47 5.87 14.27
N CYS A 475 -19.83 5.02 13.31
CA CYS A 475 -19.99 5.40 11.91
C CYS A 475 -21.36 6.01 11.58
N LEU A 476 -22.43 5.57 12.25
CA LEU A 476 -23.82 5.87 11.85
C LEU A 476 -24.60 6.70 12.87
N GLY A 477 -24.23 6.59 14.14
CA GLY A 477 -24.88 7.24 15.26
C GLY A 477 -24.39 8.67 15.48
N PRO A 478 -25.20 9.49 16.17
CA PRO A 478 -24.78 10.82 16.57
C PRO A 478 -23.68 10.74 17.64
N SER A 479 -22.63 11.51 17.44
CA SER A 479 -21.57 11.74 18.42
C SER A 479 -22.13 12.41 19.66
N TYR A 480 -22.90 13.48 19.44
CA TYR A 480 -23.68 14.19 20.45
C TYR A 480 -24.81 14.99 19.83
N ILE A 481 -25.81 15.30 20.65
CA ILE A 481 -26.99 16.06 20.28
C ILE A 481 -27.16 17.19 21.29
N GLY A 482 -27.43 18.40 20.83
CA GLY A 482 -27.56 19.55 21.71
C GLY A 482 -27.89 20.83 20.98
N PHE A 483 -27.85 21.95 21.71
CA PHE A 483 -27.95 23.28 21.11
C PHE A 483 -26.62 23.64 20.44
N ILE A 484 -26.49 23.30 19.16
CA ILE A 484 -25.27 23.54 18.37
C ILE A 484 -25.15 25.03 18.00
N LEU A 485 -26.29 25.70 17.85
CA LEU A 485 -26.40 27.15 17.71
C LEU A 485 -27.28 27.68 18.85
N SER A 486 -27.17 28.98 19.17
CA SER A 486 -27.72 29.60 20.39
C SER A 486 -29.19 29.27 20.73
N GLN A 487 -30.03 28.92 19.74
CA GLN A 487 -31.41 28.46 19.97
C GLN A 487 -31.83 27.27 19.08
N GLN A 488 -30.88 26.61 18.39
CA GLN A 488 -31.20 25.52 17.46
C GLN A 488 -30.61 24.21 17.92
N PHE A 489 -31.48 23.22 18.08
CA PHE A 489 -31.11 21.86 18.43
C PHE A 489 -30.62 21.12 17.18
N GLY A 490 -29.52 20.39 17.32
CA GLY A 490 -28.87 19.69 16.21
C GLY A 490 -28.12 18.45 16.68
N ALA A 491 -27.75 17.61 15.72
CA ALA A 491 -27.01 16.38 15.94
C ALA A 491 -25.69 16.41 15.16
N VAL A 492 -24.60 16.01 15.80
CA VAL A 492 -23.27 15.91 15.20
C VAL A 492 -22.97 14.45 14.91
N PHE A 493 -22.49 14.17 13.70
CA PHE A 493 -22.11 12.84 13.23
C PHE A 493 -20.66 12.84 12.73
N SER A 494 -20.12 11.63 12.52
CA SER A 494 -18.78 11.41 11.93
C SER A 494 -18.60 12.00 10.54
N PHE A 495 -19.69 12.21 9.80
CA PHE A 495 -19.70 12.70 8.42
C PHE A 495 -20.24 14.13 8.29
N GLY A 496 -20.69 14.77 9.38
CA GLY A 496 -21.16 16.16 9.34
C GLY A 496 -22.15 16.51 10.44
N ILE A 497 -22.71 17.72 10.37
CA ILE A 497 -23.60 18.30 11.37
C ILE A 497 -24.99 18.50 10.76
N PHE A 498 -26.02 18.03 11.46
CA PHE A 498 -27.41 18.29 11.09
C PHE A 498 -28.02 19.31 12.05
N VAL A 499 -28.35 20.50 11.54
CA VAL A 499 -28.96 21.59 12.31
C VAL A 499 -29.88 22.40 11.40
N PHE A 500 -31.06 22.80 11.91
CA PHE A 500 -32.02 23.62 11.17
C PHE A 500 -32.40 23.08 9.77
N HIS A 501 -32.66 21.77 9.65
CA HIS A 501 -32.98 21.08 8.38
C HIS A 501 -31.90 21.16 7.31
N GLN A 502 -30.68 21.56 7.68
CA GLN A 502 -29.52 21.63 6.79
C GLN A 502 -28.46 20.65 7.27
N PHE A 503 -27.74 20.06 6.31
CA PHE A 503 -26.62 19.18 6.58
C PHE A 503 -25.32 19.87 6.16
N VAL A 504 -24.40 20.02 7.11
CA VAL A 504 -23.12 20.70 6.94
C VAL A 504 -22.00 19.65 6.99
N VAL A 505 -21.26 19.53 5.90
CA VAL A 505 -20.06 18.68 5.84
C VAL A 505 -18.92 19.41 6.54
N ASP A 506 -18.25 18.74 7.48
CA ASP A 506 -17.14 19.30 8.24
C ASP A 506 -16.05 18.24 8.45
N ALA A 507 -14.80 18.58 8.13
CA ALA A 507 -13.65 17.70 8.30
C ALA A 507 -13.22 17.58 9.77
N VAL A 508 -13.60 18.53 10.62
CA VAL A 508 -13.26 18.52 12.04
C VAL A 508 -14.05 17.43 12.77
N THR A 509 -15.32 17.21 12.43
CA THR A 509 -16.12 16.13 13.04
C THR A 509 -15.54 14.77 12.72
N TYR A 510 -15.11 14.55 11.47
CA TYR A 510 -14.39 13.34 11.06
C TYR A 510 -13.12 13.13 11.89
N SER A 511 -12.31 14.17 12.07
CA SER A 511 -11.05 14.11 12.83
C SER A 511 -11.29 13.76 14.31
N LEU A 512 -12.32 14.33 14.94
CA LEU A 512 -12.68 14.04 16.34
C LEU A 512 -13.23 12.62 16.51
N GLU A 513 -13.99 12.09 15.56
CA GLU A 513 -14.43 10.70 15.59
C GLU A 513 -13.29 9.72 15.36
N LEU A 514 -12.33 10.09 14.52
CA LEU A 514 -11.14 9.30 14.32
C LEU A 514 -10.31 9.23 15.62
N ILE A 515 -10.13 10.35 16.34
CA ILE A 515 -9.49 10.37 17.66
C ILE A 515 -10.23 9.48 18.66
N GLN A 516 -11.57 9.53 18.69
CA GLN A 516 -12.38 8.66 19.54
C GLN A 516 -12.14 7.18 19.28
N LEU A 517 -12.15 6.81 17.99
CA LEU A 517 -11.94 5.45 17.55
C LEU A 517 -10.52 4.97 17.90
N TYR A 518 -9.51 5.84 17.75
CA TYR A 518 -8.13 5.56 18.15
C TYR A 518 -7.97 5.32 19.65
N MET A 519 -8.56 6.18 20.48
CA MET A 519 -8.51 6.00 21.93
C MET A 519 -9.10 4.64 22.34
N PHE A 520 -10.14 4.16 21.66
CA PHE A 520 -10.75 2.88 22.00
C PHE A 520 -10.00 1.68 21.37
N LEU A 521 -9.77 1.68 20.06
CA LEU A 521 -9.21 0.52 19.34
C LEU A 521 -7.70 0.38 19.49
N LEU A 522 -6.95 1.48 19.64
CA LEU A 522 -5.49 1.46 19.67
C LEU A 522 -4.90 1.63 21.07
N ILE A 523 -5.63 2.26 21.99
CA ILE A 523 -5.15 2.48 23.36
C ILE A 523 -5.83 1.50 24.33
N TYR A 524 -7.17 1.46 24.34
CA TYR A 524 -7.89 0.62 25.30
C TYR A 524 -7.83 -0.88 24.93
N LEU A 525 -8.31 -1.24 23.74
CA LEU A 525 -8.57 -2.62 23.34
C LEU A 525 -7.32 -3.53 23.28
N PRO A 526 -6.13 -3.09 22.82
CA PRO A 526 -4.98 -3.98 22.69
C PRO A 526 -4.47 -4.51 24.03
N TYR A 527 -4.52 -3.69 25.08
CA TYR A 527 -4.18 -4.12 26.43
C TYR A 527 -5.18 -5.16 26.95
N VAL A 528 -6.48 -4.95 26.69
CA VAL A 528 -7.54 -5.88 27.09
C VAL A 528 -7.41 -7.22 26.36
N ILE A 529 -7.14 -7.19 25.05
CA ILE A 529 -6.82 -8.38 24.26
C ILE A 529 -5.62 -9.11 24.87
N TRP A 530 -4.51 -8.39 25.08
CA TRP A 530 -3.32 -8.98 25.68
C TRP A 530 -3.58 -9.59 27.07
N TYR A 531 -4.38 -8.92 27.90
CA TYR A 531 -4.73 -9.40 29.24
C TYR A 531 -5.53 -10.71 29.19
N PHE A 532 -6.54 -10.83 28.31
CA PHE A 532 -7.33 -12.06 28.21
C PHE A 532 -6.58 -13.26 27.64
N GLY A 533 -5.47 -13.01 26.97
CA GLY A 533 -4.55 -14.04 26.52
C GLY A 533 -3.69 -14.67 27.60
N TYR A 534 -3.69 -14.09 28.81
CA TYR A 534 -2.85 -14.56 29.90
C TYR A 534 -3.30 -15.95 30.39
N ASP A 535 -2.37 -16.90 30.41
CA ASP A 535 -2.57 -18.25 30.97
C ASP A 535 -1.77 -18.40 32.29
N PRO A 536 -2.44 -18.46 33.45
CA PRO A 536 -1.80 -18.62 34.75
C PRO A 536 -1.01 -19.93 34.91
N SER A 537 -1.28 -20.95 34.08
CA SER A 537 -0.64 -22.27 34.16
C SER A 537 0.77 -22.31 33.54
N SER A 538 1.20 -21.23 32.88
CA SER A 538 2.43 -21.17 32.06
C SER A 538 3.70 -20.68 32.79
N LYS A 539 3.72 -20.65 34.14
CA LYS A 539 4.93 -20.30 34.90
C LYS A 539 6.02 -21.37 34.69
N PRO A 540 7.26 -21.00 34.32
CA PRO A 540 8.38 -21.92 34.45
C PRO A 540 8.58 -22.24 35.94
N ALA A 541 8.86 -23.50 36.27
CA ALA A 541 9.33 -23.88 37.60
C ALA A 541 10.54 -23.01 37.98
N PRO A 542 10.70 -22.59 39.25
CA PRO A 542 11.89 -21.90 39.67
C PRO A 542 13.10 -22.82 39.44
N GLU A 543 14.18 -22.27 38.87
CA GLU A 543 15.47 -22.94 38.84
C GLU A 543 15.85 -23.35 40.27
N GLU A 544 15.90 -24.66 40.52
CA GLU A 544 16.54 -25.21 41.71
C GLU A 544 18.02 -24.83 41.64
N THR A 545 18.39 -23.78 42.38
CA THR A 545 19.75 -23.60 42.86
C THR A 545 20.09 -24.83 43.71
N GLY A 546 20.95 -25.70 43.19
CA GLY A 546 21.47 -26.83 43.93
C GLY A 546 22.22 -26.35 45.17
N GLU A 547 21.58 -26.48 46.31
CA GLU A 547 22.26 -26.60 47.60
C GLU A 547 21.84 -27.93 48.21
N THR A 548 22.78 -28.87 48.12
CA THR A 548 22.88 -30.10 48.90
C THR A 548 22.76 -29.79 50.38
N GLU A 549 21.68 -30.25 51.03
CA GLU A 549 21.73 -30.65 52.43
C GLU A 549 21.03 -31.99 52.65
N LEU A 550 21.74 -32.78 53.46
CA LEU A 550 21.54 -34.17 53.81
C LEU A 550 20.59 -34.27 55.02
N SER A 551 20.02 -35.47 55.25
CA SER A 551 19.16 -35.90 56.38
C SER A 551 17.66 -35.60 56.20
N ASP A 552 16.71 -36.48 56.52
CA ASP A 552 16.77 -37.74 57.24
C ASP A 552 15.54 -38.61 56.91
N MET A 553 15.66 -39.92 57.14
CA MET A 553 14.61 -40.92 56.94
C MET A 553 13.40 -40.70 57.89
N SER A 554 12.17 -40.94 57.40
CA SER A 554 11.30 -42.02 57.94
C SER A 554 9.88 -42.01 57.33
N THR A 555 9.54 -43.13 56.68
CA THR A 555 8.32 -43.94 56.91
C THR A 555 6.96 -43.25 57.09
N GLN A 556 6.06 -43.36 56.10
CA GLN A 556 4.88 -44.25 56.21
C GLN A 556 4.03 -44.26 54.92
N LYS A 557 3.89 -45.47 54.37
CA LYS A 557 2.82 -45.87 53.46
C LYS A 557 1.49 -45.84 54.20
N GLN A 558 0.45 -45.27 53.59
CA GLN A 558 -0.87 -45.86 53.68
C GLN A 558 -1.65 -45.68 52.38
N ALA A 559 -2.14 -46.82 51.90
CA ALA A 559 -2.80 -47.01 50.63
C ALA A 559 -4.29 -46.69 50.72
N ALA A 560 -4.81 -46.24 49.57
CA ALA A 560 -6.12 -46.55 49.00
C ALA A 560 -7.36 -46.56 49.90
N ASN A 561 -8.29 -45.65 49.62
CA ASN A 561 -9.68 -46.09 49.50
C ASN A 561 -10.41 -45.35 48.38
N ILE A 562 -11.23 -46.14 47.70
CA ILE A 562 -11.98 -45.89 46.47
C ILE A 562 -13.30 -45.22 46.83
N GLU A 563 -13.72 -44.18 46.09
CA GLU A 563 -15.15 -44.04 45.77
C GLU A 563 -15.36 -43.30 44.44
N LYS A 564 -15.93 -44.06 43.50
CA LYS A 564 -16.53 -43.59 42.25
C LYS A 564 -17.92 -43.07 42.57
N VAL A 565 -18.22 -41.81 42.27
CA VAL A 565 -19.59 -41.32 42.12
C VAL A 565 -19.69 -40.52 40.81
N THR A 566 -20.47 -41.04 39.87
CA THR A 566 -20.93 -40.37 38.64
C THR A 566 -22.23 -39.60 38.90
N PRO A 567 -22.62 -38.66 38.01
CA PRO A 567 -23.20 -37.38 38.40
C PRO A 567 -24.73 -37.37 38.44
N GLU A 568 -25.31 -36.59 39.35
CA GLU A 568 -26.71 -36.18 39.29
C GLU A 568 -26.83 -34.73 38.82
N LEU A 569 -27.59 -34.59 37.73
CA LEU A 569 -28.03 -33.37 37.10
C LEU A 569 -29.27 -32.88 37.85
N THR A 570 -29.18 -31.75 38.58
CA THR A 570 -30.37 -31.00 38.99
C THR A 570 -30.17 -29.50 38.80
N THR A 571 -30.98 -28.98 37.90
CA THR A 571 -31.29 -27.59 37.61
C THR A 571 -31.92 -26.90 38.82
N HIS A 572 -31.36 -25.77 39.27
CA HIS A 572 -32.09 -24.63 39.85
C HIS A 572 -31.12 -23.46 40.06
N ASP A 573 -31.11 -22.49 39.13
CA ASP A 573 -30.46 -21.20 39.33
C ASP A 573 -31.28 -20.33 40.30
N PRO A 574 -30.71 -19.78 41.39
CA PRO A 574 -31.31 -18.68 42.10
C PRO A 574 -30.91 -17.35 41.44
N VAL A 575 -31.92 -16.54 41.12
CA VAL A 575 -31.77 -15.13 40.76
C VAL A 575 -31.16 -14.37 41.93
N VAL A 576 -29.96 -13.78 41.75
CA VAL A 576 -29.25 -12.97 42.76
C VAL A 576 -28.98 -11.55 42.19
N PRO A 577 -29.10 -10.47 42.99
CA PRO A 577 -29.25 -9.09 42.48
C PRO A 577 -27.95 -8.48 41.91
N SER A 578 -28.16 -7.53 41.01
CA SER A 578 -27.24 -6.94 40.02
C SER A 578 -26.07 -6.06 40.51
N ILE A 579 -25.72 -6.04 41.81
CA ILE A 579 -24.74 -5.04 42.34
C ILE A 579 -23.38 -5.65 42.78
N ARG A 580 -23.19 -6.97 42.75
CA ARG A 580 -21.91 -7.63 43.15
C ARG A 580 -20.83 -7.73 42.06
N TRP A 581 -21.00 -7.17 40.86
CA TRP A 581 -20.09 -7.41 39.73
C TRP A 581 -18.75 -6.64 39.77
N ILE A 582 -18.70 -5.47 40.40
CA ILE A 582 -17.48 -4.62 40.38
C ILE A 582 -16.33 -5.27 41.18
N GLY A 583 -16.65 -5.98 42.27
CA GLY A 583 -15.66 -6.71 43.09
C GLY A 583 -15.05 -7.95 42.42
N LEU A 584 -15.48 -8.30 41.20
CA LEU A 584 -15.02 -9.48 40.45
C LEU A 584 -14.10 -9.11 39.27
N ILE A 585 -13.92 -7.81 38.97
CA ILE A 585 -13.04 -7.31 37.90
C ILE A 585 -11.59 -7.42 38.36
N PRO A 586 -10.69 -8.02 37.54
CA PRO A 586 -9.27 -8.03 37.85
C PRO A 586 -8.70 -6.61 37.97
N LEU A 587 -7.88 -6.39 39.01
CA LEU A 587 -7.29 -5.08 39.31
C LEU A 587 -6.62 -4.39 38.10
N PRO A 588 -5.87 -5.10 37.22
CA PRO A 588 -5.25 -4.45 36.05
C PRO A 588 -6.27 -3.94 35.02
N LEU A 589 -7.35 -4.69 34.78
CA LEU A 589 -8.43 -4.24 33.90
C LEU A 589 -9.24 -3.11 34.52
N PHE A 590 -9.43 -3.13 35.84
CA PHE A 590 -10.09 -2.06 36.58
C PHE A 590 -9.32 -0.73 36.48
N ILE A 591 -8.00 -0.76 36.71
CA ILE A 591 -7.13 0.42 36.58
C ILE A 591 -7.14 0.93 35.13
N HIS A 592 -7.01 0.05 34.15
CA HIS A 592 -7.02 0.43 32.73
C HIS A 592 -8.35 1.05 32.29
N ALA A 593 -9.48 0.50 32.76
CA ALA A 593 -10.80 1.06 32.52
C ALA A 593 -10.98 2.45 33.16
N ILE A 594 -10.43 2.68 34.35
CA ILE A 594 -10.42 4.01 34.99
C ILE A 594 -9.61 5.00 34.16
N ILE A 595 -8.39 4.63 33.75
CA ILE A 595 -7.52 5.50 32.95
C ILE A 595 -8.23 5.92 31.66
N PHE A 596 -8.79 4.94 30.93
CA PHE A 596 -9.55 5.21 29.71
C PHE A 596 -10.76 6.13 29.99
N THR A 597 -11.51 5.85 31.06
CA THR A 597 -12.66 6.66 31.47
C THR A 597 -12.25 8.11 31.78
N THR A 598 -11.13 8.33 32.45
CA THR A 598 -10.60 9.67 32.73
C THR A 598 -10.24 10.42 31.45
N PHE A 599 -9.51 9.79 30.52
CA PHE A 599 -9.21 10.40 29.22
C PHE A 599 -10.48 10.72 28.44
N GLN A 600 -11.46 9.83 28.47
CA GLN A 600 -12.74 10.00 27.78
C GLN A 600 -13.55 11.15 28.38
N PHE A 601 -13.54 11.34 29.70
CA PHE A 601 -14.18 12.48 30.35
C PHE A 601 -13.50 13.80 29.99
N VAL A 602 -12.17 13.84 29.96
CA VAL A 602 -11.43 15.03 29.49
C VAL A 602 -11.79 15.33 28.03
N PHE A 603 -11.89 14.30 27.19
CA PHE A 603 -12.27 14.46 25.79
C PHE A 603 -13.69 15.00 25.63
N ILE A 604 -14.67 14.48 26.38
CA ILE A 604 -16.05 14.99 26.43
C ILE A 604 -16.07 16.44 26.91
N LEU A 605 -15.29 16.76 27.94
CA LEU A 605 -15.21 18.12 28.48
C LEU A 605 -14.74 19.11 27.42
N LEU A 606 -13.62 18.80 26.74
CA LEU A 606 -12.99 19.68 25.77
C LEU A 606 -13.78 19.80 24.46
N THR A 607 -14.36 18.69 23.98
CA THR A 607 -14.98 18.65 22.64
C THR A 607 -16.49 18.87 22.66
N VAL A 608 -17.15 18.64 23.79
CA VAL A 608 -18.62 18.71 23.89
C VAL A 608 -19.08 19.68 24.98
N ALA A 609 -18.61 19.53 26.22
CA ALA A 609 -19.17 20.26 27.35
C ALA A 609 -18.78 21.75 27.35
N ILE A 610 -17.51 22.09 27.07
CA ILE A 610 -17.05 23.47 26.98
C ILE A 610 -17.70 24.19 25.78
N PRO A 611 -17.75 23.60 24.57
CA PRO A 611 -18.32 24.31 23.41
C PRO A 611 -19.85 24.36 23.38
N TYR A 612 -20.53 23.30 23.82
CA TYR A 612 -21.99 23.14 23.64
C TYR A 612 -22.78 22.99 24.95
N GLY A 613 -22.09 23.07 26.09
CA GLY A 613 -22.70 23.06 27.41
C GLY A 613 -22.95 21.66 28.00
N PRO A 614 -23.36 21.59 29.27
CA PRO A 614 -23.50 20.34 30.01
C PRO A 614 -24.62 19.43 29.47
N SER A 615 -25.69 20.01 28.90
CA SER A 615 -26.78 19.23 28.31
C SER A 615 -26.32 18.38 27.13
N ALA A 616 -25.47 18.94 26.26
CA ALA A 616 -24.85 18.20 25.15
C ALA A 616 -23.90 17.10 25.65
N ALA A 617 -23.20 17.34 26.77
CA ALA A 617 -22.34 16.34 27.40
C ALA A 617 -23.13 15.17 28.03
N PHE A 618 -24.38 15.39 28.47
CA PHE A 618 -25.25 14.28 28.86
C PHE A 618 -25.85 13.54 27.65
N LEU A 619 -26.02 14.24 26.52
CA LEU A 619 -26.56 13.71 25.27
C LEU A 619 -25.45 13.43 24.24
N CYS A 620 -24.34 12.81 24.68
CA CYS A 620 -23.21 12.43 23.82
C CYS A 620 -23.02 10.91 23.70
N PRO A 621 -23.98 10.16 23.13
CA PRO A 621 -23.91 8.71 23.09
C PRO A 621 -22.68 8.17 22.35
N GLY A 622 -22.18 8.86 21.31
CA GLY A 622 -20.92 8.47 20.64
C GLY A 622 -19.67 8.65 21.52
N ARG A 623 -19.75 9.41 22.61
CA ARG A 623 -18.67 9.57 23.60
C ARG A 623 -18.87 8.78 24.87
N LEU A 624 -20.12 8.47 25.24
CA LEU A 624 -20.47 7.70 26.45
C LEU A 624 -20.49 6.19 26.20
N LEU A 625 -20.85 5.75 25.00
CA LEU A 625 -20.89 4.32 24.64
C LEU A 625 -19.51 3.64 24.73
N PRO A 626 -18.38 4.27 24.33
CA PRO A 626 -17.04 3.72 24.58
C PRO A 626 -16.78 3.42 26.07
N ILE A 627 -17.22 4.30 26.97
CA ILE A 627 -17.11 4.10 28.43
C ILE A 627 -17.93 2.88 28.84
N ALA A 628 -19.18 2.81 28.39
CA ALA A 628 -20.08 1.70 28.71
C ALA A 628 -19.53 0.35 28.23
N VAL A 629 -19.03 0.27 26.98
CA VAL A 629 -18.45 -0.94 26.40
C VAL A 629 -17.13 -1.31 27.09
N CYS A 630 -16.30 -0.33 27.43
CA CYS A 630 -15.09 -0.53 28.24
C CYS A 630 -15.41 -1.26 29.54
N TRP A 631 -16.32 -0.70 30.35
CA TRP A 631 -16.71 -1.30 31.62
C TRP A 631 -17.47 -2.63 31.46
N PHE A 632 -18.27 -2.78 30.41
CA PHE A 632 -18.94 -4.03 30.09
C PHE A 632 -17.94 -5.18 29.86
N ILE A 633 -16.90 -4.93 29.06
CA ILE A 633 -15.84 -5.93 28.79
C ILE A 633 -15.08 -6.26 30.08
N ALA A 634 -14.75 -5.26 30.89
CA ALA A 634 -14.08 -5.47 32.17
C ALA A 634 -14.93 -6.33 33.14
N CYS A 635 -16.24 -6.09 33.22
CA CYS A 635 -17.18 -6.91 33.99
C CYS A 635 -17.31 -8.35 33.48
N LYS A 636 -17.14 -8.57 32.16
CA LYS A 636 -17.19 -9.90 31.53
C LYS A 636 -15.84 -10.64 31.50
N SER A 637 -14.80 -10.03 32.07
CA SER A 637 -13.42 -10.57 32.07
C SER A 637 -13.31 -12.04 32.46
N ARG A 638 -14.01 -12.48 33.52
CA ARG A 638 -13.99 -13.89 33.95
C ARG A 638 -14.59 -14.80 32.89
N SER A 639 -15.78 -14.51 32.37
CA SER A 639 -16.40 -15.32 31.32
C SER A 639 -15.56 -15.40 30.03
N ILE A 640 -14.75 -14.38 29.75
CA ILE A 640 -13.88 -14.33 28.57
C ILE A 640 -12.60 -15.14 28.79
N MET A 641 -12.00 -15.06 29.98
CA MET A 641 -10.75 -15.78 30.30
C MET A 641 -10.92 -17.31 30.42
N TYR A 642 -12.13 -17.79 30.73
CA TYR A 642 -12.43 -19.23 30.87
C TYR A 642 -13.06 -19.84 29.60
N LEU A 643 -13.07 -19.13 28.48
CA LEU A 643 -13.40 -19.74 27.18
C LEU A 643 -12.29 -20.72 26.78
N PRO A 644 -12.63 -21.96 26.39
CA PRO A 644 -11.67 -23.02 26.10
C PRO A 644 -10.77 -22.70 24.91
#